data_AF-K3Z3I2-F1
#
_entry.id   AF-K3Z3I2-F1
#
_cell.length_a   1.000
_cell.length_b   1.000
_cell.length_c   1.000
_cell.angle_alpha   90.00
_cell.angle_beta   90.00
_cell.angle_gamma   90.00
#
_symmetry.space_group_name_H-M   'P 1'
#
loop_
_entity.id
_entity.type
_entity.pdbx_description
1 polymer ?
#
loop_
_entity_poly.entity_id
_entity_poly.type
_entity_poly.pdbx_seq_one_letter_code
_entity_poly.pdbx_strand_id
1 'polypeptide(L)'
;MAAPAVEDKDVDAFLADCRTSGDAAYGAAKAVLERLHASATRPAARRLLGAVRRRFAADPAAGEDCFRTFHFRIHDVVLDPHVQGFQQRKKLTMMEIPSIFIPEDWSFTFYEGLNRHPDSIFRDKTVAELGCGNGWISIALAEKWSPLKVYGLDINPRAVKIAWINLYLNALDDDGLPIYDGEGKTLLDRVEFYESDLLSYCRDNKIELDRIVGCIPQILNPNPEAMSKIITENSSEEFLYSLSNYCALQGFVEDQFGLGLIARAVEEGIAVIKPSGIMVFNMGGRPGQGVCQRLFERRGFRITKLWQTKIMQAADTDISALVEIEKNSRHRFEFFMDLVGDQPICARTAWAYMKSGGRISHALSVYSCQLRQPNQVKKIFEFLKDGFHEVSSSLDLSFDDDSVADEKIPFLAYLASFLKENKSNPCEPPAGCLNFRKLVAGFMKSYHHIPLTPDNVVVFPSRAVAIENALQLFSPALAIVDEHLTRHLPKQWLTSLAIEGRADCNHAEGTVTVIEAPRQSDLLIELIRKLKPQVVVTGMAQFEAITSAAFENLLNATKDVGSRLFLDISEHLELSSLPSSNGVLKYLAGKTLPSHAAILCGLVKNQVYSDLEVAFAISEDAAVYKALSQTIELLEGHTSLISQHYYGCLFHELLAFQIADRHPQQEGTLLFPLGTNGHYISAAKFVNASTLTIPTTFSSGFKIEPKVLADTLKNVSRPWVYISGPTINPTGFLYSDSDIQELLSVCAEYGARVVIDTSFSGLEYQTDGWSRWNLEGCLSSLKCSKPSFSVVLLGELSFELIAAGHDFGFVILNDPSLVDAFHSFPSLSRPHSTLKYTFKKLLGLKNQKDQHFSDLMAEQKDELKNRANQLIKTLQSCGWDVASGCAGISMLAKPTAYIGKPFKADGFEGKLDASNIREAILRATGLCINSSSWTGIPDYCRFSFALESGEFERAMGCITRFKELVLGGNAQTQMNGN
;
A
#
# COMPACT_ATOMS: atom_id res chain seq x y z
N MET A 1 -56.06 39.16 -8.14
CA MET A 1 -56.95 38.00 -7.88
C MET A 1 -57.44 37.44 -9.21
N ALA A 2 -56.69 36.50 -9.81
CA ALA A 2 -57.10 35.71 -10.99
C ALA A 2 -56.40 34.33 -11.05
N ALA A 3 -55.78 33.87 -9.95
CA ALA A 3 -54.87 32.71 -9.93
C ALA A 3 -55.50 31.32 -9.77
N PRO A 4 -56.58 31.08 -9.00
CA PRO A 4 -56.99 29.70 -8.70
C PRO A 4 -57.61 28.95 -9.89
N ALA A 5 -58.25 29.65 -10.84
CA ALA A 5 -58.97 29.03 -11.96
C ALA A 5 -58.08 28.47 -13.09
N VAL A 6 -56.80 28.87 -13.15
CA VAL A 6 -55.82 28.35 -14.12
C VAL A 6 -55.09 27.13 -13.54
N GLU A 7 -54.81 27.15 -12.24
CA GLU A 7 -54.13 26.08 -11.51
C GLU A 7 -54.96 24.78 -11.52
N ASP A 8 -56.28 24.87 -11.35
CA ASP A 8 -57.18 23.70 -11.43
C ASP A 8 -57.24 23.08 -12.84
N LYS A 9 -57.12 23.88 -13.91
CA LYS A 9 -57.16 23.38 -15.29
C LYS A 9 -55.92 22.56 -15.66
N ASP A 10 -54.74 23.01 -15.23
CA ASP A 10 -53.49 22.29 -15.48
C ASP A 10 -53.43 20.98 -14.68
N VAL A 11 -53.97 20.98 -13.46
CA VAL A 11 -54.12 19.76 -12.64
C VAL A 11 -55.09 18.79 -13.30
N ASP A 12 -56.27 19.25 -13.73
CA ASP A 12 -57.25 18.39 -14.39
C ASP A 12 -56.73 17.81 -15.72
N ALA A 13 -55.95 18.58 -16.49
CA ALA A 13 -55.31 18.10 -17.72
C ALA A 13 -54.26 17.01 -17.43
N PHE A 14 -53.37 17.24 -16.45
CA PHE A 14 -52.38 16.24 -16.03
C PHE A 14 -53.06 14.95 -15.56
N LEU A 15 -54.10 15.07 -14.73
CA LEU A 15 -54.85 13.94 -14.23
C LEU A 15 -55.62 13.20 -15.35
N ALA A 16 -56.13 13.90 -16.36
CA ALA A 16 -56.79 13.28 -17.50
C ALA A 16 -55.83 12.41 -18.31
N ASP A 17 -54.60 12.89 -18.55
CA ASP A 17 -53.56 12.11 -19.24
C ASP A 17 -53.22 10.84 -18.44
N CYS A 18 -52.99 11.00 -17.13
CA CYS A 18 -52.64 9.89 -16.24
C CYS A 18 -53.72 8.80 -16.13
N ARG A 19 -55.02 9.10 -16.34
CA ARG A 19 -56.09 8.09 -16.31
C ARG A 19 -56.03 7.07 -17.45
N THR A 20 -55.28 7.35 -18.50
CA THR A 20 -55.33 6.55 -19.73
C THR A 20 -54.64 5.20 -19.59
N SER A 21 -53.42 5.20 -19.03
CA SER A 21 -52.61 4.00 -18.74
C SER A 21 -51.41 4.39 -17.87
N GLY A 22 -50.71 3.40 -17.31
CA GLY A 22 -49.46 3.63 -16.58
C GLY A 22 -48.35 4.25 -17.45
N ASP A 23 -48.27 3.85 -18.73
CA ASP A 23 -47.36 4.48 -19.70
C ASP A 23 -47.70 5.96 -19.96
N ALA A 24 -48.99 6.30 -20.03
CA ALA A 24 -49.44 7.69 -20.19
C ALA A 24 -49.13 8.51 -18.93
N ALA A 25 -49.35 7.95 -17.75
CA ALA A 25 -48.99 8.58 -16.48
C ALA A 25 -47.48 8.82 -16.36
N TYR A 26 -46.65 7.84 -16.74
CA TYR A 26 -45.21 8.00 -16.83
C TYR A 26 -44.80 9.06 -17.86
N GLY A 27 -45.43 9.08 -19.03
CA GLY A 27 -45.22 10.10 -20.06
C GLY A 27 -45.52 11.52 -19.56
N ALA A 28 -46.63 11.69 -18.82
CA ALA A 28 -46.99 12.95 -18.18
C ALA A 28 -45.96 13.34 -17.09
N ALA A 29 -45.53 12.40 -16.25
CA ALA A 29 -44.49 12.63 -15.25
C ALA A 29 -43.15 13.04 -15.89
N LYS A 30 -42.75 12.39 -16.99
CA LYS A 30 -41.56 12.73 -17.78
C LYS A 30 -41.65 14.15 -18.33
N ALA A 31 -42.79 14.55 -18.87
CA ALA A 31 -43.00 15.93 -19.35
C ALA A 31 -42.89 16.97 -18.22
N VAL A 32 -43.36 16.63 -17.00
CA VAL A 32 -43.16 17.47 -15.80
C VAL A 32 -41.67 17.53 -15.42
N LEU A 33 -40.94 16.42 -15.49
CA LEU A 33 -39.51 16.38 -15.17
C LEU A 33 -38.67 17.27 -16.10
N GLU A 34 -38.93 17.27 -17.41
CA GLU A 34 -38.26 18.18 -18.37
C GLU A 34 -38.45 19.65 -17.98
N ARG A 35 -39.65 20.01 -17.51
CA ARG A 35 -39.93 21.37 -17.00
C ARG A 35 -39.25 21.64 -15.65
N LEU A 36 -39.05 20.63 -14.81
CA LEU A 36 -38.30 20.77 -13.56
C LEU A 36 -36.79 20.96 -13.81
N HIS A 37 -36.22 20.32 -14.82
CA HIS A 37 -34.81 20.52 -15.17
C HIS A 37 -34.53 21.95 -15.64
N ALA A 38 -35.42 22.55 -16.43
CA ALA A 38 -35.25 23.92 -16.91
C ALA A 38 -35.57 24.98 -15.84
N SER A 39 -34.57 25.78 -15.45
CA SER A 39 -34.69 26.81 -14.40
C SER A 39 -35.86 27.78 -14.61
N ALA A 40 -36.16 28.14 -15.86
CA ALA A 40 -37.24 29.07 -16.20
C ALA A 40 -38.65 28.50 -15.97
N THR A 41 -38.84 27.19 -16.09
CA THR A 41 -40.16 26.53 -15.99
C THR A 41 -40.33 25.71 -14.70
N ARG A 42 -39.23 25.49 -13.96
CA ARG A 42 -39.17 24.73 -12.71
C ARG A 42 -40.18 25.21 -11.64
N PRO A 43 -40.33 26.51 -11.33
CA PRO A 43 -41.30 26.93 -10.31
C PRO A 43 -42.75 26.62 -10.68
N ALA A 44 -43.10 26.73 -11.97
CA ALA A 44 -44.44 26.39 -12.43
C ALA A 44 -44.70 24.88 -12.37
N ALA A 45 -43.72 24.06 -12.75
CA ALA A 45 -43.82 22.60 -12.65
C ALA A 45 -43.92 22.11 -11.19
N ARG A 46 -43.15 22.72 -10.28
CA ARG A 46 -43.21 22.39 -8.85
C ARG A 46 -44.55 22.79 -8.20
N ARG A 47 -45.12 23.93 -8.59
CA ARG A 47 -46.47 24.35 -8.17
C ARG A 47 -47.54 23.38 -8.64
N LEU A 48 -47.46 22.91 -9.90
CA LEU A 48 -48.37 21.87 -10.43
C LEU A 48 -48.34 20.61 -9.55
N LEU A 49 -47.15 20.06 -9.26
CA LEU A 49 -47.03 18.88 -8.38
C LEU A 49 -47.56 19.15 -6.96
N GLY A 50 -47.35 20.35 -6.43
CA GLY A 50 -47.91 20.78 -5.14
C GLY A 50 -49.44 20.83 -5.14
N ALA A 51 -50.05 21.34 -6.22
CA ALA A 51 -51.49 21.38 -6.42
C ALA A 51 -52.08 19.97 -6.57
N VAL A 52 -51.44 19.10 -7.36
CA VAL A 52 -51.81 17.67 -7.47
C VAL A 52 -51.78 16.99 -6.10
N ARG A 53 -50.71 17.16 -5.30
CA ARG A 53 -50.64 16.61 -3.94
C ARG A 53 -51.78 17.11 -3.05
N ARG A 54 -52.07 18.42 -3.07
CA ARG A 54 -53.16 19.02 -2.26
C ARG A 54 -54.54 18.49 -2.65
N ARG A 55 -54.77 18.17 -3.92
CA ARG A 55 -56.03 17.60 -4.44
C ARG A 55 -56.40 16.29 -3.75
N PHE A 56 -55.41 15.47 -3.40
CA PHE A 56 -55.59 14.16 -2.78
C PHE A 56 -55.31 14.14 -1.28
N ALA A 57 -54.88 15.25 -0.68
CA ALA A 57 -54.52 15.32 0.74
C ALA A 57 -55.73 15.28 1.71
N ALA A 58 -56.95 15.51 1.23
CA ALA A 58 -58.16 15.61 2.05
C ALA A 58 -58.83 14.26 2.38
N ASP A 59 -58.47 13.18 1.68
CA ASP A 59 -59.04 11.84 1.89
C ASP A 59 -57.94 10.76 1.86
N PRO A 60 -57.57 10.18 3.01
CA PRO A 60 -56.58 9.10 3.08
C PRO A 60 -56.99 7.82 2.32
N ALA A 61 -58.29 7.56 2.14
CA ALA A 61 -58.79 6.41 1.39
C ALA A 61 -58.60 6.59 -0.14
N ALA A 62 -58.37 7.82 -0.60
CA ALA A 62 -58.13 8.12 -2.01
C ALA A 62 -56.73 7.69 -2.50
N GLY A 63 -55.80 7.28 -1.63
CA GLY A 63 -54.43 6.92 -2.03
C GLY A 63 -54.32 5.63 -2.86
N GLU A 64 -55.03 4.56 -2.47
CA GLU A 64 -55.10 3.32 -3.24
C GLU A 64 -55.96 3.48 -4.50
N ASP A 65 -57.06 4.22 -4.40
CA ASP A 65 -57.90 4.57 -5.54
C ASP A 65 -57.15 5.47 -6.54
N CYS A 66 -56.24 6.34 -6.08
CA CYS A 66 -55.41 7.17 -6.93
C CYS A 66 -54.41 6.32 -7.73
N PHE A 67 -53.76 5.36 -7.08
CA PHE A 67 -52.83 4.45 -7.75
C PHE A 67 -53.55 3.58 -8.80
N ARG A 68 -54.77 3.13 -8.51
CA ARG A 68 -55.62 2.36 -9.44
C ARG A 68 -56.18 3.20 -10.59
N THR A 69 -56.56 4.46 -10.33
CA THR A 69 -57.28 5.30 -11.30
C THR A 69 -56.34 6.13 -12.17
N PHE A 70 -55.23 6.62 -11.60
CA PHE A 70 -54.31 7.53 -12.25
C PHE A 70 -52.90 6.93 -12.44
N HIS A 71 -52.66 5.69 -12.01
CA HIS A 71 -51.37 5.02 -12.17
C HIS A 71 -50.18 5.77 -11.54
N PHE A 72 -50.45 6.59 -10.51
CA PHE A 72 -49.42 7.16 -9.64
C PHE A 72 -50.03 7.53 -8.28
N ARG A 73 -49.18 7.76 -7.28
CA ARG A 73 -49.58 8.44 -6.02
C ARG A 73 -48.47 9.35 -5.52
N ILE A 74 -48.84 10.43 -4.83
CA ILE A 74 -47.92 11.29 -4.08
C ILE A 74 -48.28 11.18 -2.61
N HIS A 75 -47.33 10.75 -1.77
CA HIS A 75 -47.54 10.53 -0.36
C HIS A 75 -46.29 10.93 0.44
N ASP A 76 -46.41 10.95 1.77
CA ASP A 76 -45.29 11.28 2.65
C ASP A 76 -44.72 10.02 3.31
N VAL A 77 -43.40 9.84 3.24
CA VAL A 77 -42.63 8.82 3.98
C VAL A 77 -42.09 9.46 5.26
N VAL A 78 -42.43 8.89 6.43
CA VAL A 78 -42.02 9.42 7.74
C VAL A 78 -40.68 8.81 8.15
N LEU A 79 -39.67 9.64 8.42
CA LEU A 79 -38.30 9.19 8.72
C LEU A 79 -38.05 8.88 10.20
N ASP A 80 -38.75 9.56 11.11
CA ASP A 80 -38.63 9.35 12.57
C ASP A 80 -39.99 9.59 13.26
N PRO A 81 -40.65 8.53 13.76
CA PRO A 81 -41.95 8.66 14.43
C PRO A 81 -41.86 9.13 15.89
N HIS A 82 -40.67 9.23 16.50
CA HIS A 82 -40.48 9.41 17.95
C HIS A 82 -39.89 10.77 18.39
N VAL A 83 -39.37 11.60 17.48
CA VAL A 83 -38.76 12.90 17.85
C VAL A 83 -39.77 14.07 17.82
N GLN A 84 -40.12 14.58 19.02
CA GLN A 84 -40.84 15.85 19.22
C GLN A 84 -39.86 17.01 19.52
N GLY A 85 -39.37 17.73 18.50
CA GLY A 85 -38.74 19.06 18.66
C GLY A 85 -37.54 19.34 17.74
N PHE A 86 -37.45 20.60 17.27
CA PHE A 86 -36.41 21.28 16.46
C PHE A 86 -35.94 20.69 15.10
N GLN A 87 -36.47 21.28 14.01
CA GLN A 87 -35.88 21.55 12.68
C GLN A 87 -35.02 20.48 11.96
N GLN A 88 -35.49 19.23 11.82
CA GLN A 88 -35.18 18.37 10.67
C GLN A 88 -36.49 17.98 9.97
N ARG A 89 -36.53 17.85 8.64
CA ARG A 89 -37.76 17.56 7.91
C ARG A 89 -38.18 16.14 8.30
N LYS A 90 -39.33 16.02 8.96
CA LYS A 90 -39.79 14.75 9.54
C LYS A 90 -40.35 13.76 8.52
N LYS A 91 -40.44 14.19 7.25
CA LYS A 91 -41.11 13.46 6.18
C LYS A 91 -40.54 13.85 4.82
N LEU A 92 -40.50 12.88 3.91
CA LEU A 92 -40.18 13.07 2.50
C LEU A 92 -41.46 12.94 1.67
N THR A 93 -41.70 13.89 0.77
CA THR A 93 -42.81 13.79 -0.18
C THR A 93 -42.35 12.99 -1.40
N MET A 94 -43.00 11.86 -1.67
CA MET A 94 -42.59 10.87 -2.67
C MET A 94 -43.71 10.60 -3.66
N MET A 95 -43.38 10.69 -4.96
CA MET A 95 -44.18 10.20 -6.08
C MET A 95 -43.79 8.76 -6.42
N GLU A 96 -44.79 7.94 -6.72
CA GLU A 96 -44.65 6.53 -7.08
C GLU A 96 -45.51 6.17 -8.28
N ILE A 97 -45.10 5.16 -9.04
CA ILE A 97 -45.79 4.61 -10.21
C ILE A 97 -45.76 3.06 -10.17
N PRO A 98 -46.65 2.35 -10.88
CA PRO A 98 -46.71 0.88 -10.87
C PRO A 98 -45.43 0.15 -11.30
N SER A 99 -44.61 0.78 -12.16
CA SER A 99 -43.41 0.15 -12.72
C SER A 99 -42.15 0.27 -11.84
N ILE A 100 -42.27 0.74 -10.60
CA ILE A 100 -41.15 0.92 -9.66
C ILE A 100 -41.48 0.31 -8.30
N PHE A 101 -40.46 -0.12 -7.58
CA PHE A 101 -40.60 -0.66 -6.24
C PHE A 101 -40.96 0.43 -5.22
N ILE A 102 -41.82 0.06 -4.26
CA ILE A 102 -42.37 0.96 -3.25
C ILE A 102 -41.54 0.84 -1.96
N PRO A 103 -41.37 1.90 -1.15
CA PRO A 103 -40.81 1.79 0.19
C PRO A 103 -41.63 0.80 1.04
N GLU A 104 -40.98 -0.25 1.52
CA GLU A 104 -41.57 -1.35 2.28
C GLU A 104 -40.56 -1.88 3.31
N ASP A 105 -40.93 -2.93 4.05
CA ASP A 105 -40.14 -3.47 5.17
C ASP A 105 -38.65 -3.69 4.86
N TRP A 106 -38.31 -4.07 3.62
CA TRP A 106 -36.91 -4.21 3.17
C TRP A 106 -36.13 -2.91 3.27
N SER A 107 -36.64 -1.85 2.67
CA SER A 107 -35.96 -0.56 2.58
C SER A 107 -36.04 0.20 3.91
N PHE A 108 -37.11 0.02 4.70
CA PHE A 108 -37.18 0.53 6.08
C PHE A 108 -36.13 -0.13 6.98
N THR A 109 -36.04 -1.46 6.98
CA THR A 109 -35.02 -2.19 7.74
C THR A 109 -33.61 -1.74 7.33
N PHE A 110 -33.40 -1.50 6.04
CA PHE A 110 -32.11 -1.01 5.56
C PHE A 110 -31.77 0.36 6.15
N TYR A 111 -32.70 1.32 6.08
CA TYR A 111 -32.53 2.65 6.65
C TYR A 111 -32.33 2.63 8.18
N GLU A 112 -33.04 1.75 8.91
CA GLU A 112 -32.83 1.50 10.34
C GLU A 112 -31.40 1.02 10.63
N GLY A 113 -30.87 0.13 9.80
CA GLY A 113 -29.47 -0.32 9.89
C GLY A 113 -28.48 0.80 9.62
N LEU A 114 -28.71 1.64 8.61
CA LEU A 114 -27.88 2.81 8.32
C LEU A 114 -27.86 3.79 9.50
N ASN A 115 -28.99 3.94 10.20
CA ASN A 115 -29.13 4.76 11.40
C ASN A 115 -28.36 4.24 12.63
N ARG A 116 -27.76 3.04 12.59
CA ARG A 116 -26.93 2.51 13.68
C ARG A 116 -25.50 3.02 13.67
N HIS A 117 -25.08 3.66 12.60
CA HIS A 117 -23.77 4.29 12.55
C HIS A 117 -23.78 5.67 13.26
N PRO A 118 -22.60 6.17 13.71
CA PRO A 118 -22.48 7.53 14.22
C PRO A 118 -22.87 8.58 13.17
N ASP A 119 -23.37 9.74 13.60
CA ASP A 119 -23.84 10.82 12.70
C ASP A 119 -22.77 11.33 11.71
N SER A 120 -21.48 11.11 11.98
CA SER A 120 -20.40 11.50 11.08
C SER A 120 -20.17 10.54 9.90
N ILE A 121 -20.90 9.41 9.82
CA ILE A 121 -20.58 8.31 8.89
C ILE A 121 -20.66 8.71 7.41
N PHE A 122 -21.63 9.56 7.04
CA PHE A 122 -21.86 10.04 5.67
C PHE A 122 -21.47 11.51 5.46
N ARG A 123 -21.16 12.26 6.53
CA ARG A 123 -20.83 13.68 6.44
C ARG A 123 -19.59 13.92 5.59
N ASP A 124 -19.69 14.86 4.65
CA ASP A 124 -18.62 15.20 3.69
C ASP A 124 -18.10 14.01 2.88
N LYS A 125 -18.90 12.94 2.73
CA LYS A 125 -18.53 11.73 1.98
C LYS A 125 -19.15 11.70 0.60
N THR A 126 -18.44 11.08 -0.33
CA THR A 126 -18.99 10.66 -1.62
C THR A 126 -19.61 9.27 -1.48
N VAL A 127 -20.91 9.16 -1.73
CA VAL A 127 -21.73 7.97 -1.48
C VAL A 127 -22.33 7.48 -2.79
N ALA A 128 -22.36 6.17 -3.03
CA ALA A 128 -23.23 5.57 -4.04
C ALA A 128 -24.29 4.69 -3.38
N GLU A 129 -25.53 4.82 -3.80
CA GLU A 129 -26.63 3.92 -3.47
C GLU A 129 -26.94 3.01 -4.66
N LEU A 130 -26.88 1.70 -4.46
CA LEU A 130 -27.22 0.68 -5.45
C LEU A 130 -28.68 0.24 -5.29
N GLY A 131 -29.44 0.32 -6.38
CA GLY A 131 -30.88 0.04 -6.39
C GLY A 131 -31.68 1.15 -5.72
N CYS A 132 -31.41 2.42 -6.08
CA CYS A 132 -32.02 3.55 -5.40
C CYS A 132 -33.55 3.66 -5.59
N GLY A 133 -34.13 2.94 -6.56
CA GLY A 133 -35.57 2.93 -6.82
C GLY A 133 -36.11 4.34 -7.04
N ASN A 134 -37.08 4.75 -6.23
CA ASN A 134 -37.68 6.09 -6.28
C ASN A 134 -36.82 7.20 -5.60
N GLY A 135 -35.62 6.86 -5.13
CA GLY A 135 -34.62 7.79 -4.59
C GLY A 135 -34.79 8.18 -3.11
N TRP A 136 -35.75 7.60 -2.38
CA TRP A 136 -36.08 8.07 -1.03
C TRP A 136 -34.92 7.94 -0.02
N ILE A 137 -34.14 6.84 -0.07
CA ILE A 137 -32.99 6.65 0.82
C ILE A 137 -31.87 7.61 0.46
N SER A 138 -31.52 7.78 -0.82
CA SER A 138 -30.57 8.81 -1.28
C SER A 138 -30.91 10.20 -0.75
N ILE A 139 -32.19 10.59 -0.83
CA ILE A 139 -32.67 11.89 -0.32
C ILE A 139 -32.59 11.94 1.22
N ALA A 140 -33.03 10.89 1.92
CA ALA A 140 -32.96 10.80 3.37
C ALA A 140 -31.51 10.85 3.88
N LEU A 141 -30.58 10.20 3.17
CA LEU A 141 -29.15 10.23 3.47
C LEU A 141 -28.60 11.65 3.37
N ALA A 142 -28.95 12.35 2.29
CA ALA A 142 -28.51 13.71 2.04
C ALA A 142 -29.04 14.70 3.07
N GLU A 143 -30.31 14.55 3.45
CA GLU A 143 -30.96 15.43 4.41
C GLU A 143 -30.41 15.28 5.82
N LYS A 144 -30.19 14.03 6.26
CA LYS A 144 -29.80 13.74 7.63
C LYS A 144 -28.31 14.00 7.91
N TRP A 145 -27.43 13.62 6.98
CA TRP A 145 -25.99 13.55 7.26
C TRP A 145 -25.12 14.49 6.43
N SER A 146 -25.70 15.34 5.57
CA SER A 146 -24.95 16.34 4.78
C SER A 146 -23.71 15.75 4.07
N PRO A 147 -23.85 14.71 3.24
CA PRO A 147 -22.76 14.17 2.43
C PRO A 147 -22.27 15.19 1.41
N LEU A 148 -21.05 14.99 0.91
CA LEU A 148 -20.51 15.80 -0.18
C LEU A 148 -21.31 15.56 -1.45
N LYS A 149 -21.58 14.28 -1.77
CA LYS A 149 -22.37 13.86 -2.93
C LYS A 149 -22.96 12.47 -2.70
N VAL A 150 -24.18 12.24 -3.19
CA VAL A 150 -24.85 10.94 -3.25
C VAL A 150 -25.21 10.65 -4.70
N TYR A 151 -24.73 9.52 -5.21
CA TYR A 151 -25.07 8.97 -6.51
C TYR A 151 -26.09 7.85 -6.32
N GLY A 152 -27.36 8.11 -6.62
CA GLY A 152 -28.39 7.07 -6.67
C GLY A 152 -28.34 6.35 -8.01
N LEU A 153 -28.11 5.04 -7.98
CA LEU A 153 -27.88 4.21 -9.15
C LEU A 153 -28.99 3.15 -9.26
N ASP A 154 -29.65 3.09 -10.41
CA ASP A 154 -30.67 2.08 -10.68
C ASP A 154 -30.63 1.63 -12.14
N ILE A 155 -30.93 0.36 -12.37
CA ILE A 155 -30.99 -0.21 -13.72
C ILE A 155 -32.33 0.09 -14.41
N ASN A 156 -33.38 0.42 -13.65
CA ASN A 156 -34.69 0.76 -14.18
C ASN A 156 -34.74 2.26 -14.58
N PRO A 157 -34.85 2.58 -15.89
CA PRO A 157 -34.83 3.96 -16.37
C PRO A 157 -36.07 4.78 -15.95
N ARG A 158 -37.18 4.13 -15.57
CA ARG A 158 -38.35 4.83 -15.00
C ARG A 158 -38.09 5.21 -13.54
N ALA A 159 -37.44 4.34 -12.78
CA ALA A 159 -37.08 4.59 -11.38
C ALA A 159 -36.19 5.84 -11.24
N VAL A 160 -35.14 5.95 -12.06
CA VAL A 160 -34.24 7.11 -12.09
C VAL A 160 -34.98 8.42 -12.36
N LYS A 161 -35.91 8.45 -13.32
CA LYS A 161 -36.68 9.68 -13.62
C LYS A 161 -37.62 10.06 -12.48
N ILE A 162 -38.29 9.09 -11.87
CA ILE A 162 -39.12 9.35 -10.70
C ILE A 162 -38.28 9.81 -9.51
N ALA A 163 -37.08 9.26 -9.31
CA ALA A 163 -36.14 9.71 -8.29
C ALA A 163 -35.73 11.18 -8.47
N TRP A 164 -35.51 11.63 -9.71
CA TRP A 164 -35.30 13.06 -9.99
C TRP A 164 -36.52 13.92 -9.64
N ILE A 165 -37.75 13.49 -9.97
CA ILE A 165 -38.97 14.22 -9.58
C ILE A 165 -39.05 14.32 -8.05
N ASN A 166 -38.77 13.22 -7.35
CA ASN A 166 -38.77 13.16 -5.89
C ASN A 166 -37.69 14.04 -5.27
N LEU A 167 -36.53 14.17 -5.91
CA LEU A 167 -35.52 15.12 -5.50
C LEU A 167 -36.05 16.55 -5.57
N TYR A 168 -36.71 16.95 -6.66
CA TYR A 168 -37.30 18.29 -6.76
C TYR A 168 -38.44 18.53 -5.78
N LEU A 169 -39.27 17.52 -5.50
CA LEU A 169 -40.33 17.61 -4.49
C LEU A 169 -39.79 17.95 -3.10
N ASN A 170 -38.57 17.48 -2.79
CA ASN A 170 -37.93 17.69 -1.50
C ASN A 170 -36.90 18.84 -1.53
N ALA A 171 -36.28 19.15 -2.65
CA ALA A 171 -35.30 20.24 -2.75
C ALA A 171 -35.94 21.63 -2.86
N LEU A 172 -37.21 21.70 -3.26
CA LEU A 172 -37.95 22.94 -3.45
C LEU A 172 -39.17 23.03 -2.54
N ASP A 173 -39.51 24.25 -2.13
CA ASP A 173 -40.78 24.54 -1.45
C ASP A 173 -41.97 24.47 -2.43
N ASP A 174 -43.18 24.75 -1.93
CA ASP A 174 -44.40 24.67 -2.75
C ASP A 174 -44.49 25.77 -3.82
N ASP A 175 -43.74 26.86 -3.69
CA ASP A 175 -43.63 27.95 -4.68
C ASP A 175 -42.52 27.69 -5.71
N GLY A 176 -41.70 26.65 -5.48
CA GLY A 176 -40.61 26.25 -6.35
C GLY A 176 -39.28 26.95 -6.05
N LEU A 177 -39.13 27.55 -4.87
CA LEU A 177 -37.88 28.13 -4.40
C LEU A 177 -36.99 27.07 -3.74
N PRO A 178 -35.66 27.16 -3.86
CA PRO A 178 -34.75 26.19 -3.25
C PRO A 178 -34.79 26.21 -1.72
N ILE A 179 -34.73 25.02 -1.14
CA ILE A 179 -34.60 24.81 0.31
C ILE A 179 -33.12 24.58 0.62
N TYR A 180 -32.57 25.41 1.51
CA TYR A 180 -31.18 25.35 1.93
C TYR A 180 -31.03 24.63 3.27
N ASP A 181 -29.97 23.84 3.40
CA ASP A 181 -29.52 23.24 4.65
C ASP A 181 -28.64 24.19 5.47
N GLY A 182 -28.17 23.72 6.63
CA GLY A 182 -27.32 24.51 7.54
C GLY A 182 -25.95 24.91 6.98
N GLU A 183 -25.54 24.36 5.84
CA GLU A 183 -24.30 24.69 5.14
C GLU A 183 -24.55 25.56 3.90
N GLY A 184 -25.79 26.03 3.70
CA GLY A 184 -26.18 26.87 2.56
C GLY A 184 -26.23 26.11 1.23
N LYS A 185 -26.31 24.77 1.26
CA LYS A 185 -26.49 23.91 0.08
C LYS A 185 -27.91 23.40 0.00
N THR A 186 -28.33 22.96 -1.18
CA THR A 186 -29.63 22.34 -1.43
C THR A 186 -29.46 20.84 -1.65
N LEU A 187 -30.56 20.08 -1.57
CA LEU A 187 -30.53 18.67 -1.96
C LEU A 187 -30.11 18.46 -3.43
N LEU A 188 -30.36 19.44 -4.32
CA LEU A 188 -29.91 19.40 -5.71
C LEU A 188 -28.38 19.50 -5.84
N ASP A 189 -27.71 20.11 -4.87
CA ASP A 189 -26.24 20.16 -4.85
C ASP A 189 -25.65 18.81 -4.38
N ARG A 190 -26.40 18.08 -3.55
CA ARG A 190 -25.93 16.86 -2.86
C ARG A 190 -26.30 15.55 -3.52
N VAL A 191 -27.39 15.46 -4.29
CA VAL A 191 -27.90 14.19 -4.83
C VAL A 191 -28.01 14.23 -6.35
N GLU A 192 -27.59 13.15 -7.00
CA GLU A 192 -27.79 12.91 -8.45
C GLU A 192 -28.25 11.47 -8.67
N PHE A 193 -29.03 11.25 -9.73
CA PHE A 193 -29.53 9.92 -10.10
C PHE A 193 -29.13 9.55 -11.52
N TYR A 194 -28.67 8.31 -11.70
CA TYR A 194 -28.19 7.80 -12.98
C TYR A 194 -28.69 6.39 -13.26
N GLU A 195 -28.99 6.13 -14.54
CA GLU A 195 -29.17 4.77 -15.04
C GLU A 195 -27.82 4.06 -15.01
N SER A 196 -27.74 2.95 -14.29
CA SER A 196 -26.48 2.25 -14.06
C SER A 196 -26.73 0.78 -13.75
N ASP A 197 -25.96 -0.10 -14.37
CA ASP A 197 -25.84 -1.49 -13.95
C ASP A 197 -24.81 -1.55 -12.81
N LEU A 198 -25.32 -1.62 -11.58
CA LEU A 198 -24.54 -1.52 -10.36
C LEU A 198 -23.64 -0.26 -10.36
N LEU A 199 -22.32 -0.42 -10.33
CA LEU A 199 -21.34 0.65 -10.20
C LEU A 199 -20.71 1.07 -11.53
N SER A 200 -21.27 0.64 -12.68
CA SER A 200 -20.73 0.98 -14.00
C SER A 200 -20.59 2.49 -14.21
N TYR A 201 -21.61 3.28 -13.84
CA TYR A 201 -21.55 4.74 -13.91
C TYR A 201 -20.34 5.33 -13.15
N CYS A 202 -20.11 4.88 -11.92
CA CYS A 202 -18.97 5.36 -11.12
C CYS A 202 -17.63 4.95 -11.72
N ARG A 203 -17.53 3.73 -12.27
CA ARG A 203 -16.31 3.23 -12.90
C ARG A 203 -15.97 3.98 -14.19
N ASP A 204 -16.95 4.19 -15.05
CA ASP A 204 -16.78 4.85 -16.34
C ASP A 204 -16.40 6.33 -16.16
N ASN A 205 -16.95 6.97 -15.12
CA ASN A 205 -16.64 8.35 -14.76
C ASN A 205 -15.48 8.50 -13.76
N LYS A 206 -14.79 7.40 -13.39
CA LYS A 206 -13.65 7.39 -12.45
C LYS A 206 -13.94 8.05 -11.10
N ILE A 207 -15.15 7.82 -10.58
CA ILE A 207 -15.60 8.34 -9.29
C ILE A 207 -15.09 7.42 -8.17
N GLU A 208 -14.30 7.98 -7.25
CA GLU A 208 -13.90 7.28 -6.03
C GLU A 208 -14.93 7.49 -4.91
N LEU A 209 -15.31 6.40 -4.26
CA LEU A 209 -16.39 6.38 -3.28
C LEU A 209 -15.86 6.21 -1.85
N ASP A 210 -16.38 7.00 -0.92
CA ASP A 210 -16.16 6.79 0.52
C ASP A 210 -17.14 5.76 1.09
N ARG A 211 -18.35 5.69 0.52
CA ARG A 211 -19.42 4.79 0.96
C ARG A 211 -20.14 4.17 -0.23
N ILE A 212 -20.47 2.90 -0.09
CA ILE A 212 -21.37 2.20 -1.02
C ILE A 212 -22.48 1.60 -0.17
N VAL A 213 -23.72 1.91 -0.47
CA VAL A 213 -24.88 1.38 0.23
C VAL A 213 -25.75 0.65 -0.79
N GLY A 214 -26.31 -0.51 -0.47
CA GLY A 214 -27.12 -1.25 -1.43
C GLY A 214 -28.21 -2.09 -0.80
N CYS A 215 -29.43 -1.95 -1.34
CA CYS A 215 -30.55 -2.85 -1.11
C CYS A 215 -31.03 -3.35 -2.49
N ILE A 216 -30.36 -4.38 -2.99
CA ILE A 216 -30.56 -4.89 -4.36
C ILE A 216 -31.17 -6.30 -4.37
N PRO A 217 -31.78 -6.74 -5.48
CA PRO A 217 -32.46 -8.03 -5.57
C PRO A 217 -31.55 -9.23 -5.27
N GLN A 218 -32.13 -10.28 -4.66
CA GLN A 218 -31.40 -11.48 -4.18
C GLN A 218 -32.10 -12.80 -4.53
N ILE A 219 -33.00 -12.78 -5.53
CA ILE A 219 -33.71 -13.98 -6.00
C ILE A 219 -33.51 -14.06 -7.51
N LEU A 220 -33.17 -15.24 -8.01
CA LEU A 220 -33.03 -15.45 -9.45
C LEU A 220 -34.40 -15.39 -10.13
N ASN A 221 -34.45 -14.77 -11.31
CA ASN A 221 -35.66 -14.75 -12.11
C ASN A 221 -36.06 -16.19 -12.49
N PRO A 222 -37.33 -16.63 -12.26
CA PRO A 222 -37.81 -17.95 -12.68
C PRO A 222 -37.69 -18.19 -14.20
N ASN A 223 -37.64 -17.12 -15.00
CA ASN A 223 -37.37 -17.16 -16.43
C ASN A 223 -36.01 -16.50 -16.76
N PRO A 224 -34.94 -17.29 -16.96
CA PRO A 224 -33.60 -16.77 -17.22
C PRO A 224 -33.48 -15.90 -18.48
N GLU A 225 -34.27 -16.19 -19.52
CA GLU A 225 -34.27 -15.45 -20.80
C GLU A 225 -34.99 -14.10 -20.71
N ALA A 226 -35.76 -13.85 -19.64
CA ALA A 226 -36.45 -12.58 -19.46
C ALA A 226 -35.47 -11.43 -19.23
N MET A 227 -34.40 -11.68 -18.46
CA MET A 227 -33.45 -10.65 -18.01
C MET A 227 -32.29 -10.39 -19.00
N SER A 228 -32.19 -11.16 -20.09
CA SER A 228 -31.16 -10.95 -21.14
C SER A 228 -31.59 -9.94 -22.21
N LYS A 229 -32.77 -9.32 -22.07
CA LYS A 229 -33.31 -8.34 -23.02
C LYS A 229 -32.76 -6.95 -22.74
N ILE A 230 -32.60 -6.14 -23.78
CA ILE A 230 -32.22 -4.72 -23.65
C ILE A 230 -33.28 -4.02 -22.77
N ILE A 231 -32.84 -3.46 -21.65
CA ILE A 231 -33.68 -2.71 -20.73
C ILE A 231 -33.86 -1.31 -21.31
N THR A 232 -35.12 -0.90 -21.54
CA THR A 232 -35.45 0.44 -22.03
C THR A 232 -36.66 0.96 -21.27
N GLU A 233 -36.90 2.28 -21.32
CA GLU A 233 -38.10 2.87 -20.68
C GLU A 233 -39.42 2.41 -21.31
N ASN A 234 -39.38 1.81 -22.51
CA ASN A 234 -40.54 1.26 -23.23
C ASN A 234 -40.79 -0.22 -22.91
N SER A 235 -39.99 -0.85 -22.06
CA SER A 235 -40.26 -2.20 -21.57
C SER A 235 -41.56 -2.24 -20.75
N SER A 236 -42.22 -3.40 -20.68
CA SER A 236 -43.52 -3.51 -19.98
C SER A 236 -43.39 -3.18 -18.49
N GLU A 237 -44.48 -2.67 -17.90
CA GLU A 237 -44.50 -2.29 -16.50
C GLU A 237 -44.19 -3.47 -15.57
N GLU A 238 -44.71 -4.67 -15.87
CA GLU A 238 -44.42 -5.85 -15.05
C GLU A 238 -42.94 -6.25 -15.14
N PHE A 239 -42.33 -6.12 -16.32
CA PHE A 239 -40.90 -6.42 -16.48
C PHE A 239 -40.03 -5.44 -15.69
N LEU A 240 -40.30 -4.13 -15.80
CA LEU A 240 -39.57 -3.10 -15.07
C LEU A 240 -39.75 -3.21 -13.55
N TYR A 241 -40.95 -3.54 -13.09
CA TYR A 241 -41.20 -3.85 -11.68
C TYR A 241 -40.42 -5.09 -11.24
N SER A 242 -40.36 -6.15 -12.07
CA SER A 242 -39.65 -7.39 -11.74
C SER A 242 -38.15 -7.21 -11.50
N LEU A 243 -37.52 -6.16 -12.06
CA LEU A 243 -36.11 -5.81 -11.84
C LEU A 243 -35.79 -5.51 -10.37
N SER A 244 -36.79 -5.18 -9.55
CA SER A 244 -36.64 -4.94 -8.11
C SER A 244 -36.70 -6.22 -7.26
N ASN A 245 -37.35 -7.27 -7.79
CA ASN A 245 -37.55 -8.53 -7.09
C ASN A 245 -36.56 -9.61 -7.53
N TYR A 246 -36.11 -9.55 -8.79
CA TYR A 246 -35.33 -10.60 -9.41
C TYR A 246 -34.02 -10.11 -10.03
N CYS A 247 -33.00 -10.96 -10.01
CA CYS A 247 -31.73 -10.76 -10.69
C CYS A 247 -31.45 -11.87 -11.72
N ALA A 248 -30.56 -11.58 -12.66
CA ALA A 248 -30.01 -12.58 -13.59
C ALA A 248 -28.83 -13.34 -12.95
N LEU A 249 -28.49 -14.50 -13.52
CA LEU A 249 -27.24 -15.20 -13.21
C LEU A 249 -26.04 -14.31 -13.52
N GLN A 250 -25.07 -14.24 -12.60
CA GLN A 250 -23.89 -13.38 -12.72
C GLN A 250 -22.60 -14.15 -13.04
N GLY A 251 -22.61 -15.48 -13.03
CA GLY A 251 -21.44 -16.32 -13.23
C GLY A 251 -20.60 -16.52 -11.97
N PHE A 252 -21.20 -16.31 -10.79
CA PHE A 252 -20.55 -16.48 -9.49
C PHE A 252 -21.04 -17.73 -8.79
N VAL A 253 -20.20 -18.33 -7.93
CA VAL A 253 -20.64 -19.49 -7.12
C VAL A 253 -21.76 -19.11 -6.15
N GLU A 254 -21.89 -17.82 -5.82
CA GLU A 254 -22.98 -17.25 -5.03
C GLU A 254 -24.34 -17.22 -5.78
N ASP A 255 -24.38 -17.41 -7.09
CA ASP A 255 -25.64 -17.55 -7.85
C ASP A 255 -26.48 -18.72 -7.34
N GLN A 256 -25.84 -19.80 -6.89
CA GLN A 256 -26.55 -20.96 -6.30
C GLN A 256 -27.32 -20.61 -5.01
N PHE A 257 -27.10 -19.42 -4.44
CA PHE A 257 -27.78 -18.92 -3.25
C PHE A 257 -28.65 -17.68 -3.54
N GLY A 258 -28.73 -17.25 -4.81
CA GLY A 258 -29.38 -15.98 -5.19
C GLY A 258 -28.56 -14.73 -4.85
N LEU A 259 -27.28 -14.88 -4.48
CA LEU A 259 -26.42 -13.78 -4.02
C LEU A 259 -25.41 -13.29 -5.08
N GLY A 260 -25.49 -13.78 -6.31
CA GLY A 260 -24.53 -13.42 -7.37
C GLY A 260 -24.49 -11.93 -7.69
N LEU A 261 -25.64 -11.23 -7.64
CA LEU A 261 -25.69 -9.78 -7.87
C LEU A 261 -24.94 -9.00 -6.78
N ILE A 262 -25.07 -9.41 -5.52
CA ILE A 262 -24.32 -8.83 -4.39
C ILE A 262 -22.82 -9.13 -4.55
N ALA A 263 -22.45 -10.36 -4.90
CA ALA A 263 -21.07 -10.75 -5.13
C ALA A 263 -20.39 -9.86 -6.19
N ARG A 264 -21.07 -9.64 -7.33
CA ARG A 264 -20.61 -8.71 -8.38
C ARG A 264 -20.52 -7.28 -7.86
N ALA A 265 -21.53 -6.79 -7.15
CA ALA A 265 -21.54 -5.44 -6.58
C ALA A 265 -20.36 -5.20 -5.62
N VAL A 266 -20.00 -6.19 -4.80
CA VAL A 266 -18.86 -6.13 -3.89
C VAL A 266 -17.53 -6.06 -4.66
N GLU A 267 -17.35 -6.88 -5.69
CA GLU A 267 -16.13 -6.87 -6.51
C GLU A 267 -15.97 -5.59 -7.34
N GLU A 268 -17.06 -5.08 -7.93
CA GLU A 268 -17.06 -3.76 -8.56
C GLU A 268 -16.78 -2.66 -7.52
N GLY A 269 -17.32 -2.81 -6.31
CA GLY A 269 -17.07 -1.92 -5.18
C GLY A 269 -15.59 -1.84 -4.80
N ILE A 270 -14.86 -2.96 -4.77
CA ILE A 270 -13.43 -2.99 -4.49
C ILE A 270 -12.66 -2.07 -5.45
N ALA A 271 -13.11 -1.96 -6.71
CA ALA A 271 -12.44 -1.16 -7.72
C ALA A 271 -12.57 0.36 -7.50
N VAL A 272 -13.68 0.82 -6.92
CA VAL A 272 -14.02 2.26 -6.82
C VAL A 272 -13.99 2.80 -5.39
N ILE A 273 -14.06 1.94 -4.38
CA ILE A 273 -14.09 2.38 -2.98
C ILE A 273 -12.71 2.86 -2.53
N LYS A 274 -12.63 3.96 -1.77
CA LYS A 274 -11.38 4.42 -1.15
C LYS A 274 -10.86 3.40 -0.12
N PRO A 275 -9.56 3.40 0.22
CA PRO A 275 -9.00 2.45 1.18
C PRO A 275 -9.69 2.44 2.57
N SER A 276 -10.20 3.59 3.03
CA SER A 276 -10.94 3.74 4.28
C SER A 276 -12.47 3.68 4.11
N GLY A 277 -12.94 3.27 2.93
CA GLY A 277 -14.36 3.25 2.61
C GLY A 277 -15.10 2.08 3.27
N ILE A 278 -16.42 2.22 3.34
CA ILE A 278 -17.32 1.25 3.97
C ILE A 278 -18.42 0.90 2.97
N MET A 279 -18.70 -0.40 2.84
CA MET A 279 -19.87 -0.88 2.11
C MET A 279 -20.94 -1.31 3.11
N VAL A 280 -22.20 -0.94 2.87
CA VAL A 280 -23.32 -1.36 3.71
C VAL A 280 -24.39 -2.03 2.84
N PHE A 281 -24.67 -3.30 3.11
CA PHE A 281 -25.62 -4.08 2.31
C PHE A 281 -26.75 -4.64 3.18
N ASN A 282 -27.96 -4.57 2.63
CA ASN A 282 -29.12 -5.27 3.18
C ASN A 282 -29.16 -6.70 2.64
N MET A 283 -29.15 -7.71 3.50
CA MET A 283 -29.02 -9.11 3.13
C MET A 283 -30.21 -9.93 3.64
N GLY A 284 -30.95 -10.55 2.73
CA GLY A 284 -31.98 -11.52 3.05
C GLY A 284 -31.33 -12.76 3.66
N GLY A 285 -31.74 -13.14 4.86
CA GLY A 285 -31.22 -14.28 5.61
C GLY A 285 -31.63 -15.65 5.08
N ARG A 286 -32.31 -15.72 3.92
CA ARG A 286 -32.77 -16.99 3.31
C ARG A 286 -31.62 -17.99 3.11
N PRO A 287 -30.43 -17.62 2.60
CA PRO A 287 -29.32 -18.57 2.45
C PRO A 287 -28.63 -18.97 3.76
N GLY A 288 -29.07 -18.44 4.91
CA GLY A 288 -28.41 -18.63 6.19
C GLY A 288 -27.24 -17.68 6.41
N GLN A 289 -27.01 -17.35 7.69
CA GLN A 289 -26.08 -16.28 8.07
C GLN A 289 -24.63 -16.56 7.64
N GLY A 290 -24.18 -17.81 7.75
CA GLY A 290 -22.82 -18.19 7.38
C GLY A 290 -22.54 -17.98 5.88
N VAL A 291 -23.53 -18.25 5.01
CA VAL A 291 -23.40 -18.01 3.56
C VAL A 291 -23.34 -16.52 3.26
N CYS A 292 -24.22 -15.72 3.90
CA CYS A 292 -24.23 -14.26 3.72
C CYS A 292 -22.91 -13.61 4.18
N GLN A 293 -22.32 -14.06 5.30
CA GLN A 293 -21.05 -13.53 5.79
C GLN A 293 -19.90 -13.96 4.90
N ARG A 294 -19.82 -15.25 4.56
CA ARG A 294 -18.75 -15.80 3.74
C ARG A 294 -18.62 -15.11 2.38
N LEU A 295 -19.71 -14.58 1.80
CA LEU A 295 -19.70 -13.78 0.57
C LEU A 295 -18.70 -12.62 0.64
N PHE A 296 -18.67 -11.88 1.76
CA PHE A 296 -17.79 -10.72 1.91
C PHE A 296 -16.42 -11.13 2.47
N GLU A 297 -16.37 -12.04 3.46
CA GLU A 297 -15.11 -12.50 4.06
C GLU A 297 -14.16 -13.07 3.02
N ARG A 298 -14.66 -13.93 2.12
CA ARG A 298 -13.82 -14.52 1.06
C ARG A 298 -13.26 -13.50 0.07
N ARG A 299 -13.82 -12.28 0.03
CA ARG A 299 -13.37 -11.15 -0.80
C ARG A 299 -12.47 -10.17 -0.01
N GLY A 300 -12.06 -10.55 1.20
CA GLY A 300 -11.13 -9.79 2.02
C GLY A 300 -11.80 -8.71 2.86
N PHE A 301 -13.09 -8.84 3.19
CA PHE A 301 -13.78 -7.90 4.07
C PHE A 301 -13.81 -8.37 5.52
N ARG A 302 -13.77 -7.41 6.45
CA ARG A 302 -14.24 -7.56 7.83
C ARG A 302 -15.69 -7.07 7.89
N ILE A 303 -16.56 -7.87 8.50
CA ILE A 303 -18.00 -7.63 8.53
C ILE A 303 -18.44 -7.28 9.95
N THR A 304 -19.41 -6.39 10.07
CA THR A 304 -20.13 -6.13 11.31
C THR A 304 -21.62 -6.11 11.01
N LYS A 305 -22.39 -6.93 11.74
CA LYS A 305 -23.86 -6.91 11.66
C LYS A 305 -24.38 -5.71 12.45
N LEU A 306 -24.94 -4.73 11.75
CA LEU A 306 -25.47 -3.50 12.36
C LEU A 306 -26.87 -3.71 12.92
N TRP A 307 -27.69 -4.44 12.17
CA TRP A 307 -29.10 -4.62 12.47
C TRP A 307 -29.63 -5.94 11.89
N GLN A 308 -30.65 -6.50 12.54
CA GLN A 308 -31.36 -7.68 12.06
C GLN A 308 -32.80 -7.66 12.55
N THR A 309 -33.73 -8.00 11.66
CA THR A 309 -35.15 -8.19 11.97
C THR A 309 -35.71 -9.37 11.17
N LYS A 310 -36.98 -9.73 11.41
CA LYS A 310 -37.73 -10.67 10.57
C LYS A 310 -38.82 -9.90 9.85
N ILE A 311 -38.98 -10.19 8.57
CA ILE A 311 -39.99 -9.57 7.72
C ILE A 311 -40.82 -10.63 7.02
N MET A 312 -42.06 -10.27 6.69
CA MET A 312 -42.93 -11.15 5.93
C MET A 312 -42.37 -11.31 4.52
N GLN A 313 -42.41 -12.54 3.98
CA GLN A 313 -42.09 -12.76 2.58
C GLN A 313 -43.22 -12.16 1.73
N ALA A 314 -42.87 -11.30 0.78
CA ALA A 314 -43.82 -10.70 -0.13
C ALA A 314 -44.56 -11.79 -0.94
N ALA A 315 -45.88 -11.66 -1.05
CA ALA A 315 -46.76 -12.70 -1.60
C ALA A 315 -46.60 -12.88 -3.12
N ASP A 316 -46.06 -11.88 -3.81
CA ASP A 316 -45.77 -11.85 -5.25
C ASP A 316 -44.39 -12.41 -5.61
N THR A 317 -43.57 -12.73 -4.62
CA THR A 317 -42.23 -13.29 -4.83
C THR A 317 -42.29 -14.81 -4.95
N ASP A 318 -41.97 -15.34 -6.13
CA ASP A 318 -41.89 -16.79 -6.33
C ASP A 318 -40.56 -17.36 -5.80
N ILE A 319 -40.65 -18.24 -4.79
CA ILE A 319 -39.50 -18.94 -4.20
C ILE A 319 -39.24 -20.32 -4.83
N SER A 320 -39.96 -20.70 -5.89
CA SER A 320 -39.79 -21.99 -6.59
C SER A 320 -38.35 -22.25 -7.05
N ALA A 321 -37.62 -21.20 -7.45
CA ALA A 321 -36.20 -21.30 -7.80
C ALA A 321 -35.34 -21.82 -6.63
N LEU A 322 -35.65 -21.41 -5.39
CA LEU A 322 -34.93 -21.86 -4.19
C LEU A 322 -35.26 -23.33 -3.86
N VAL A 323 -36.49 -23.75 -4.13
CA VAL A 323 -36.94 -25.16 -4.00
C VAL A 323 -36.15 -26.07 -4.93
N GLU A 324 -35.95 -25.67 -6.19
CA GLU A 324 -35.14 -26.43 -7.16
C GLU A 324 -33.66 -26.48 -6.76
N ILE A 325 -33.11 -25.41 -6.16
CA ILE A 325 -31.76 -25.42 -5.62
C ILE A 325 -31.63 -26.41 -4.45
N GLU A 326 -32.58 -26.45 -3.50
CA GLU A 326 -32.55 -27.44 -2.39
C GLU A 326 -32.67 -28.88 -2.86
N LYS A 327 -33.29 -29.11 -4.02
CA LYS A 327 -33.43 -30.45 -4.61
C LYS A 327 -32.10 -30.96 -5.16
N ASN A 328 -31.29 -30.06 -5.72
CA ASN A 328 -30.05 -30.38 -6.42
C ASN A 328 -28.79 -30.11 -5.59
N SER A 329 -28.92 -29.57 -4.38
CA SER A 329 -27.80 -29.25 -3.48
C SER A 329 -28.02 -29.78 -2.06
N ARG A 330 -26.95 -29.84 -1.25
CA ARG A 330 -27.04 -30.14 0.19
C ARG A 330 -27.44 -28.93 1.05
N HIS A 331 -27.58 -27.76 0.43
CA HIS A 331 -27.91 -26.53 1.13
C HIS A 331 -29.38 -26.49 1.55
N ARG A 332 -29.68 -25.85 2.68
CA ARG A 332 -31.04 -25.64 3.17
C ARG A 332 -31.24 -24.15 3.42
N PHE A 333 -32.25 -23.56 2.79
CA PHE A 333 -32.62 -22.18 3.04
C PHE A 333 -33.38 -22.07 4.38
N GLU A 334 -33.41 -20.86 4.92
CA GLU A 334 -33.98 -20.52 6.23
C GLU A 334 -35.21 -19.60 6.07
N PHE A 335 -36.39 -20.16 6.29
CA PHE A 335 -37.67 -19.45 6.40
C PHE A 335 -38.32 -19.71 7.75
N PHE A 336 -39.32 -18.94 8.15
CA PHE A 336 -40.11 -19.16 9.37
C PHE A 336 -41.60 -19.13 9.05
N MET A 337 -42.41 -19.85 9.84
CA MET A 337 -43.87 -19.97 9.59
C MET A 337 -44.69 -18.73 10.03
N ASP A 338 -44.04 -17.73 10.65
CA ASP A 338 -44.55 -16.40 10.98
C ASP A 338 -43.37 -15.51 11.45
N LEU A 339 -43.64 -14.32 12.03
CA LEU A 339 -42.61 -13.42 12.57
C LEU A 339 -42.03 -13.86 13.92
N VAL A 340 -42.74 -14.71 14.67
CA VAL A 340 -42.40 -15.08 16.06
C VAL A 340 -41.63 -16.40 16.11
N GLY A 341 -41.79 -17.25 15.10
CA GLY A 341 -41.18 -18.58 15.00
C GLY A 341 -39.67 -18.50 15.03
N ASP A 342 -39.05 -19.28 15.91
CA ASP A 342 -37.62 -19.33 16.17
C ASP A 342 -36.91 -20.44 15.37
N GLN A 343 -37.65 -21.46 14.96
CA GLN A 343 -37.12 -22.59 14.19
C GLN A 343 -37.24 -22.36 12.68
N PRO A 344 -36.13 -22.45 11.93
CA PRO A 344 -36.17 -22.31 10.49
C PRO A 344 -36.74 -23.57 9.81
N ILE A 345 -37.54 -23.34 8.77
CA ILE A 345 -38.02 -24.35 7.81
C ILE A 345 -37.32 -24.16 6.46
N CYS A 346 -37.15 -25.25 5.72
CA CYS A 346 -36.49 -25.22 4.40
C CYS A 346 -37.40 -24.69 3.30
N ALA A 347 -36.85 -24.30 2.15
CA ALA A 347 -37.60 -23.73 1.03
C ALA A 347 -38.73 -24.66 0.56
N ARG A 348 -38.51 -25.98 0.50
CA ARG A 348 -39.57 -26.96 0.16
C ARG A 348 -40.78 -26.87 1.09
N THR A 349 -40.55 -26.83 2.40
CA THR A 349 -41.62 -26.74 3.40
C THR A 349 -42.29 -25.37 3.35
N ALA A 350 -41.49 -24.31 3.21
CA ALA A 350 -42.00 -22.94 3.12
C ALA A 350 -42.91 -22.75 1.89
N TRP A 351 -42.49 -23.26 0.73
CA TRP A 351 -43.28 -23.21 -0.51
C TRP A 351 -44.58 -24.00 -0.39
N ALA A 352 -44.54 -25.22 0.15
CA ALA A 352 -45.73 -26.03 0.37
C ALA A 352 -46.71 -25.36 1.36
N TYR A 353 -46.20 -24.79 2.45
CA TYR A 353 -47.00 -24.08 3.44
C TYR A 353 -47.65 -22.83 2.85
N MET A 354 -46.90 -22.05 2.06
CA MET A 354 -47.42 -20.88 1.35
C MET A 354 -48.53 -21.24 0.36
N LYS A 355 -48.36 -22.32 -0.42
CA LYS A 355 -49.40 -22.84 -1.33
C LYS A 355 -50.67 -23.31 -0.60
N SER A 356 -50.55 -23.70 0.67
CA SER A 356 -51.70 -24.05 1.52
C SER A 356 -52.39 -22.85 2.19
N GLY A 357 -51.99 -21.61 1.87
CA GLY A 357 -52.53 -20.38 2.47
C GLY A 357 -51.81 -19.92 3.74
N GLY A 358 -50.73 -20.59 4.14
CA GLY A 358 -49.84 -20.15 5.20
C GLY A 358 -49.03 -18.92 4.79
N ARG A 359 -48.57 -18.14 5.76
CA ARG A 359 -47.65 -17.02 5.53
C ARG A 359 -46.26 -17.39 6.04
N ILE A 360 -45.21 -16.96 5.35
CA ILE A 360 -43.83 -17.23 5.75
C ILE A 360 -43.08 -15.92 5.96
N SER A 361 -42.06 -15.95 6.81
CA SER A 361 -41.15 -14.85 7.05
C SER A 361 -39.70 -15.29 6.84
N HIS A 362 -38.78 -14.34 6.75
CA HIS A 362 -37.35 -14.60 6.74
C HIS A 362 -36.62 -13.48 7.50
N ALA A 363 -35.40 -13.76 7.94
CA ALA A 363 -34.56 -12.74 8.55
C ALA A 363 -34.05 -11.76 7.49
N LEU A 364 -33.81 -10.51 7.88
CA LEU A 364 -33.18 -9.48 7.08
C LEU A 364 -32.08 -8.85 7.94
N SER A 365 -30.85 -8.81 7.43
CA SER A 365 -29.67 -8.34 8.17
C SER A 365 -28.96 -7.23 7.41
N VAL A 366 -28.57 -6.17 8.11
CA VAL A 366 -27.77 -5.07 7.54
C VAL A 366 -26.32 -5.26 7.99
N TYR A 367 -25.42 -5.43 7.01
CA TYR A 367 -23.99 -5.62 7.25
C TYR A 367 -23.19 -4.40 6.83
N SER A 368 -22.29 -3.95 7.70
CA SER A 368 -21.20 -3.03 7.39
C SER A 368 -19.94 -3.82 7.08
N CYS A 369 -19.34 -3.57 5.93
CA CYS A 369 -18.21 -4.30 5.39
C CYS A 369 -17.04 -3.34 5.12
N GLN A 370 -15.88 -3.64 5.68
CA GLN A 370 -14.64 -2.88 5.50
C GLN A 370 -13.55 -3.77 4.91
N LEU A 371 -12.79 -3.24 3.94
CA LEU A 371 -11.67 -3.98 3.36
C LEU A 371 -10.56 -4.21 4.38
N ARG A 372 -10.11 -5.46 4.50
CA ARG A 372 -8.84 -5.82 5.14
C ARG A 372 -7.73 -5.38 4.21
N GLN A 373 -6.66 -4.77 4.74
CA GLN A 373 -5.46 -4.40 3.96
C GLN A 373 -5.79 -3.87 2.55
N PRO A 374 -6.51 -2.73 2.45
CA PRO A 374 -7.26 -2.34 1.26
C PRO A 374 -6.41 -2.23 -0.01
N ASN A 375 -5.15 -1.77 0.11
CA ASN A 375 -4.26 -1.65 -1.04
C ASN A 375 -3.85 -3.01 -1.59
N GLN A 376 -3.62 -3.99 -0.72
CA GLN A 376 -3.25 -5.36 -1.07
C GLN A 376 -4.43 -6.09 -1.73
N VAL A 377 -5.62 -6.02 -1.13
CA VAL A 377 -6.83 -6.64 -1.70
C VAL A 377 -7.15 -6.05 -3.07
N LYS A 378 -7.07 -4.73 -3.23
CA LYS A 378 -7.25 -4.08 -4.54
C LYS A 378 -6.28 -4.61 -5.59
N LYS A 379 -4.99 -4.78 -5.26
CA LYS A 379 -4.00 -5.36 -6.19
C LYS A 379 -4.36 -6.78 -6.63
N ILE A 380 -4.83 -7.61 -5.71
CA ILE A 380 -5.27 -8.99 -6.01
C ILE A 380 -6.44 -8.95 -7.01
N PHE A 381 -7.49 -8.18 -6.71
CA PHE A 381 -8.65 -8.09 -7.59
C PHE A 381 -8.37 -7.36 -8.91
N GLU A 382 -7.39 -6.46 -8.96
CA GLU A 382 -6.93 -5.87 -10.22
C GLU A 382 -6.26 -6.91 -11.13
N PHE A 383 -5.39 -7.75 -10.56
CA PHE A 383 -4.74 -8.83 -11.31
C PHE A 383 -5.74 -9.87 -11.86
N LEU A 384 -6.76 -10.22 -11.07
CA LEU A 384 -7.75 -11.23 -11.48
C LEU A 384 -8.64 -10.79 -12.66
N LYS A 385 -8.73 -9.48 -12.94
CA LYS A 385 -9.48 -8.96 -14.10
C LYS A 385 -8.86 -9.34 -15.44
N ASP A 386 -7.57 -9.68 -15.47
CA ASP A 386 -6.82 -9.97 -16.70
C ASP A 386 -7.00 -11.43 -17.19
N GLY A 387 -8.24 -11.94 -17.21
CA GLY A 387 -8.59 -13.24 -17.81
C GLY A 387 -8.58 -14.46 -16.87
N PHE A 388 -8.53 -14.26 -15.55
CA PHE A 388 -8.45 -15.34 -14.55
C PHE A 388 -9.80 -15.67 -13.89
N HIS A 389 -10.87 -15.82 -14.68
CA HIS A 389 -12.23 -16.03 -14.14
C HIS A 389 -12.36 -17.26 -13.23
N GLU A 390 -11.74 -18.40 -13.58
CA GLU A 390 -11.76 -19.61 -12.75
C GLU A 390 -10.99 -19.44 -11.43
N VAL A 391 -9.94 -18.62 -11.42
CA VAL A 391 -9.18 -18.30 -10.20
C VAL A 391 -9.98 -17.33 -9.33
N SER A 392 -10.66 -16.36 -9.94
CA SER A 392 -11.51 -15.40 -9.22
C SER A 392 -12.64 -16.12 -8.46
N SER A 393 -13.27 -17.10 -9.08
CA SER A 393 -14.37 -17.87 -8.45
C SER A 393 -13.88 -18.80 -7.32
N SER A 394 -12.61 -19.20 -7.32
CA SER A 394 -11.99 -20.06 -6.31
C SER A 394 -11.23 -19.28 -5.23
N LEU A 395 -11.00 -17.98 -5.40
CA LEU A 395 -10.36 -17.13 -4.39
C LEU A 395 -11.15 -17.18 -3.08
N ASP A 396 -10.45 -17.50 -2.00
CA ASP A 396 -11.00 -17.47 -0.65
C ASP A 396 -10.03 -16.73 0.29
N LEU A 397 -10.38 -15.49 0.62
CA LEU A 397 -9.71 -14.65 1.61
C LEU A 397 -10.44 -14.67 2.97
N SER A 398 -11.23 -15.71 3.27
CA SER A 398 -11.78 -15.92 4.62
C SER A 398 -10.76 -16.61 5.51
N PHE A 399 -10.89 -16.39 6.82
CA PHE A 399 -9.97 -16.87 7.84
C PHE A 399 -10.73 -17.13 9.14
N ASP A 400 -10.34 -18.19 9.84
CA ASP A 400 -10.83 -18.44 11.21
C ASP A 400 -10.07 -17.57 12.24
N ASP A 401 -8.81 -17.25 11.96
CA ASP A 401 -7.94 -16.38 12.77
C ASP A 401 -7.45 -15.18 11.95
N ASP A 402 -7.63 -13.98 12.48
CA ASP A 402 -7.22 -12.73 11.83
C ASP A 402 -5.70 -12.66 11.63
N SER A 403 -4.87 -13.36 12.44
CA SER A 403 -3.42 -13.37 12.24
C SER A 403 -3.01 -14.09 10.94
N VAL A 404 -3.79 -15.06 10.48
CA VAL A 404 -3.56 -15.78 9.22
C VAL A 404 -3.86 -14.88 8.02
N ALA A 405 -4.79 -13.93 8.18
CA ALA A 405 -5.10 -12.92 7.16
C ALA A 405 -3.91 -12.02 6.87
N ASP A 406 -3.14 -11.70 7.91
CA ASP A 406 -1.98 -10.84 7.82
C ASP A 406 -0.80 -11.48 7.07
N GLU A 407 -0.80 -12.80 6.85
CA GLU A 407 0.20 -13.47 6.00
C GLU A 407 -0.31 -13.70 4.57
N LYS A 408 -1.55 -14.17 4.41
CA LYS A 408 -2.10 -14.58 3.10
C LYS A 408 -2.31 -13.41 2.15
N ILE A 409 -2.90 -12.31 2.64
CA ILE A 409 -3.25 -11.17 1.79
C ILE A 409 -1.98 -10.47 1.24
N PRO A 410 -0.94 -10.17 2.04
CA PRO A 410 0.30 -9.61 1.51
C PRO A 410 0.98 -10.53 0.51
N PHE A 411 1.05 -11.84 0.79
CA PHE A 411 1.66 -12.79 -0.14
C PHE A 411 0.92 -12.84 -1.48
N LEU A 412 -0.41 -12.94 -1.48
CA LEU A 412 -1.18 -12.95 -2.73
C LEU A 412 -1.03 -11.65 -3.52
N ALA A 413 -0.97 -10.49 -2.83
CA ALA A 413 -0.72 -9.22 -3.48
C ALA A 413 0.70 -9.13 -4.07
N TYR A 414 1.70 -9.68 -3.38
CA TYR A 414 3.06 -9.82 -3.89
C TYR A 414 3.09 -10.74 -5.10
N LEU A 415 2.48 -11.92 -5.02
CA LEU A 415 2.42 -12.91 -6.09
C LEU A 415 1.73 -12.33 -7.34
N ALA A 416 0.59 -11.65 -7.17
CA ALA A 416 -0.10 -10.96 -8.25
C ALA A 416 0.81 -9.93 -8.94
N SER A 417 1.57 -9.17 -8.17
CA SER A 417 2.51 -8.17 -8.70
C SER A 417 3.68 -8.84 -9.42
N PHE A 418 4.25 -9.89 -8.80
CA PHE A 418 5.35 -10.67 -9.35
C PHE A 418 4.98 -11.33 -10.69
N LEU A 419 3.81 -11.94 -10.79
CA LEU A 419 3.30 -12.57 -12.01
C LEU A 419 2.98 -11.54 -13.11
N LYS A 420 2.49 -10.35 -12.73
CA LYS A 420 2.22 -9.25 -13.67
C LYS A 420 3.51 -8.67 -14.26
N GLU A 421 4.57 -8.56 -13.46
CA GLU A 421 5.85 -7.94 -13.86
C GLU A 421 6.80 -8.91 -14.58
N ASN A 422 6.83 -10.20 -14.21
CA ASN A 422 7.79 -11.17 -14.72
C ASN A 422 7.19 -12.07 -15.81
N LYS A 423 7.50 -11.77 -17.07
CA LYS A 423 7.04 -12.56 -18.23
C LYS A 423 7.70 -13.95 -18.34
N SER A 424 8.80 -14.19 -17.63
CA SER A 424 9.53 -15.47 -17.61
C SER A 424 10.15 -15.70 -16.25
N ASN A 425 9.84 -16.83 -15.61
CA ASN A 425 10.50 -17.24 -14.37
C ASN A 425 11.96 -17.63 -14.69
N PRO A 426 12.97 -17.01 -14.05
CA PRO A 426 14.36 -17.39 -14.25
C PRO A 426 14.62 -18.78 -13.65
N CYS A 427 15.43 -19.61 -14.32
CA CYS A 427 15.96 -20.83 -13.69
C CYS A 427 16.91 -20.43 -12.56
N GLU A 428 16.56 -20.82 -11.34
CA GLU A 428 17.36 -20.57 -10.15
C GLU A 428 18.45 -21.64 -9.98
N PRO A 429 19.55 -21.33 -9.26
CA PRO A 429 20.60 -22.31 -9.02
C PRO A 429 20.07 -23.49 -8.17
N PRO A 430 20.68 -24.69 -8.27
CA PRO A 430 20.22 -25.87 -7.54
C PRO A 430 20.15 -25.71 -6.01
N ALA A 431 21.01 -24.86 -5.45
CA ALA A 431 20.99 -24.52 -4.03
C ALA A 431 19.77 -23.69 -3.59
N GLY A 432 18.91 -23.25 -4.51
CA GLY A 432 17.78 -22.38 -4.28
C GLY A 432 18.02 -20.92 -4.64
N CYS A 433 16.93 -20.16 -4.73
CA CYS A 433 16.92 -18.76 -5.14
C CYS A 433 17.87 -17.93 -4.29
N LEU A 434 18.75 -17.16 -4.94
CA LEU A 434 19.73 -16.32 -4.24
C LEU A 434 19.06 -15.32 -3.30
N ASN A 435 17.93 -14.75 -3.69
CA ASN A 435 17.18 -13.82 -2.84
C ASN A 435 16.65 -14.51 -1.59
N PHE A 436 16.08 -15.72 -1.72
CA PHE A 436 15.59 -16.48 -0.58
C PHE A 436 16.73 -16.86 0.38
N ARG A 437 17.87 -17.34 -0.14
CA ARG A 437 19.06 -17.64 0.68
C ARG A 437 19.60 -16.40 1.40
N LYS A 438 19.60 -15.23 0.76
CA LYS A 438 19.95 -13.95 1.39
C LYS A 438 19.00 -13.59 2.53
N LEU A 439 17.70 -13.81 2.36
CA LEU A 439 16.70 -13.56 3.40
C LEU A 439 16.89 -14.50 4.60
N VAL A 440 17.12 -15.79 4.37
CA VAL A 440 17.43 -16.75 5.44
C VAL A 440 18.71 -16.35 6.19
N ALA A 441 19.80 -16.04 5.47
CA ALA A 441 21.05 -15.59 6.08
C ALA A 441 20.86 -14.28 6.85
N GLY A 442 20.11 -13.32 6.29
CA GLY A 442 19.77 -12.06 6.95
C GLY A 442 18.96 -12.24 8.22
N PHE A 443 17.99 -13.16 8.21
CA PHE A 443 17.19 -13.53 9.39
C PHE A 443 18.07 -14.13 10.49
N MET A 444 18.90 -15.12 10.16
CA MET A 444 19.83 -15.75 11.11
C MET A 444 20.83 -14.74 11.69
N LYS A 445 21.32 -13.81 10.88
CA LYS A 445 22.20 -12.73 11.33
C LYS A 445 21.49 -11.74 12.26
N SER A 446 20.28 -11.31 11.91
CA SER A 446 19.59 -10.22 12.60
C SER A 446 18.92 -10.67 13.90
N TYR A 447 18.34 -11.87 13.91
CA TYR A 447 17.53 -12.37 15.04
C TYR A 447 18.25 -13.40 15.90
N HIS A 448 19.22 -14.12 15.34
CA HIS A 448 19.97 -15.15 16.06
C HIS A 448 21.47 -14.83 16.21
N HIS A 449 21.95 -13.71 15.66
CA HIS A 449 23.35 -13.27 15.69
C HIS A 449 24.34 -14.29 15.09
N ILE A 450 23.88 -15.08 14.11
CA ILE A 450 24.72 -16.07 13.42
C ILE A 450 25.24 -15.45 12.12
N PRO A 451 26.56 -15.34 11.91
CA PRO A 451 27.14 -14.66 10.75
C PRO A 451 27.13 -15.53 9.49
N LEU A 452 25.96 -15.98 9.05
CA LEU A 452 25.80 -16.78 7.83
C LEU A 452 25.85 -15.90 6.58
N THR A 453 26.34 -16.50 5.50
CA THR A 453 26.22 -15.98 4.13
C THR A 453 25.28 -16.88 3.31
N PRO A 454 24.80 -16.44 2.13
CA PRO A 454 23.98 -17.30 1.26
C PRO A 454 24.66 -18.62 0.87
N ASP A 455 25.99 -18.67 0.88
CA ASP A 455 26.78 -19.87 0.52
C ASP A 455 26.88 -20.87 1.67
N ASN A 456 26.25 -20.58 2.82
CA ASN A 456 26.07 -21.54 3.90
C ASN A 456 24.70 -22.24 3.85
N VAL A 457 23.80 -21.82 2.94
CA VAL A 457 22.38 -22.22 2.95
C VAL A 457 22.04 -22.96 1.66
N VAL A 458 21.58 -24.21 1.77
CA VAL A 458 21.06 -25.00 0.64
C VAL A 458 19.57 -25.24 0.84
N VAL A 459 18.74 -24.98 -0.17
CA VAL A 459 17.27 -25.00 -0.08
C VAL A 459 16.68 -26.24 -0.75
N PHE A 460 15.81 -26.94 -0.05
CA PHE A 460 15.15 -28.18 -0.47
C PHE A 460 13.63 -28.01 -0.57
N PRO A 461 12.94 -28.81 -1.40
CA PRO A 461 11.48 -28.82 -1.50
C PRO A 461 10.75 -29.12 -0.18
N SER A 462 11.31 -29.99 0.65
CA SER A 462 10.73 -30.34 1.95
C SER A 462 11.79 -30.87 2.92
N ARG A 463 11.44 -30.97 4.21
CA ARG A 463 12.31 -31.60 5.21
C ARG A 463 12.59 -33.06 4.86
N ALA A 464 11.58 -33.79 4.41
CA ALA A 464 11.72 -35.19 4.02
C ALA A 464 12.71 -35.36 2.87
N VAL A 465 12.59 -34.53 1.83
CA VAL A 465 13.49 -34.54 0.68
C VAL A 465 14.93 -34.21 1.08
N ALA A 466 15.13 -33.25 1.99
CA ALA A 466 16.47 -32.92 2.50
C ALA A 466 17.15 -34.12 3.20
N ILE A 467 16.39 -34.86 4.01
CA ILE A 467 16.91 -36.05 4.71
C ILE A 467 17.22 -37.17 3.72
N GLU A 468 16.33 -37.42 2.76
CA GLU A 468 16.55 -38.43 1.73
C GLU A 468 17.79 -38.10 0.89
N ASN A 469 17.92 -36.85 0.44
CA ASN A 469 19.07 -36.38 -0.34
C ASN A 469 20.38 -36.55 0.46
N ALA A 470 20.37 -36.24 1.77
CA ALA A 470 21.54 -36.45 2.62
C ALA A 470 21.92 -37.94 2.71
N LEU A 471 20.96 -38.84 2.89
CA LEU A 471 21.22 -40.28 2.95
C LEU A 471 21.71 -40.84 1.62
N GLN A 472 21.13 -40.42 0.50
CA GLN A 472 21.59 -40.84 -0.84
C GLN A 472 23.00 -40.32 -1.14
N LEU A 473 23.29 -39.05 -0.82
CA LEU A 473 24.60 -38.43 -1.05
C LEU A 473 25.74 -39.22 -0.39
N PHE A 474 25.55 -39.66 0.85
CA PHE A 474 26.59 -40.43 1.55
C PHE A 474 26.47 -41.94 1.37
N SER A 475 25.33 -42.44 0.88
CA SER A 475 25.04 -43.86 0.69
C SER A 475 25.57 -44.75 1.82
N PRO A 476 25.20 -44.48 3.09
CA PRO A 476 25.79 -45.17 4.23
C PRO A 476 25.34 -46.63 4.29
N ALA A 477 26.28 -47.54 4.58
CA ALA A 477 25.96 -48.92 4.91
C ALA A 477 25.08 -49.01 6.16
N LEU A 478 25.29 -48.10 7.12
CA LEU A 478 24.44 -47.94 8.29
C LEU A 478 24.23 -46.47 8.63
N ALA A 479 22.96 -46.07 8.70
CA ALA A 479 22.51 -44.78 9.23
C ALA A 479 21.61 -44.99 10.45
N ILE A 480 21.69 -44.06 11.40
CA ILE A 480 20.72 -43.95 12.50
C ILE A 480 19.83 -42.74 12.22
N VAL A 481 18.52 -42.95 12.26
CA VAL A 481 17.53 -41.88 12.00
C VAL A 481 16.51 -41.84 13.14
N ASP A 482 16.18 -40.65 13.62
CA ASP A 482 15.08 -40.46 14.58
C ASP A 482 13.77 -41.03 14.01
N GLU A 483 13.09 -41.86 14.80
CA GLU A 483 11.82 -42.53 14.45
C GLU A 483 10.77 -41.57 13.83
N HIS A 484 10.71 -40.31 14.25
CA HIS A 484 9.74 -39.36 13.71
C HIS A 484 10.07 -38.90 12.27
N LEU A 485 11.32 -39.08 11.85
CA LEU A 485 11.84 -38.66 10.55
C LEU A 485 11.88 -39.80 9.54
N THR A 486 11.64 -41.06 9.96
CA THR A 486 11.73 -42.24 9.07
C THR A 486 10.48 -42.47 8.23
N ARG A 487 9.35 -41.86 8.59
CA ARG A 487 8.03 -42.06 7.94
C ARG A 487 8.04 -41.89 6.43
N HIS A 488 8.88 -40.99 5.92
CA HIS A 488 8.94 -40.64 4.50
C HIS A 488 10.09 -41.34 3.75
N LEU A 489 10.92 -42.12 4.46
CA LEU A 489 12.04 -42.82 3.84
C LEU A 489 11.57 -44.04 3.04
N PRO A 490 12.32 -44.44 1.99
CA PRO A 490 12.04 -45.68 1.27
C PRO A 490 11.98 -46.89 2.21
N LYS A 491 10.87 -47.63 2.17
CA LYS A 491 10.65 -48.82 3.04
C LYS A 491 11.77 -49.86 2.94
N GLN A 492 12.45 -49.93 1.80
CA GLN A 492 13.59 -50.82 1.58
C GLN A 492 14.81 -50.47 2.45
N TRP A 493 14.97 -49.21 2.87
CA TRP A 493 16.04 -48.81 3.79
C TRP A 493 15.72 -49.16 5.24
N LEU A 494 14.44 -49.25 5.59
CA LEU A 494 13.92 -49.65 6.90
C LEU A 494 13.81 -51.19 7.01
N THR A 495 14.84 -51.90 6.59
CA THR A 495 14.88 -53.36 6.66
C THR A 495 15.55 -53.84 7.93
N SER A 496 14.99 -54.87 8.56
CA SER A 496 15.67 -55.59 9.64
C SER A 496 16.94 -56.19 9.05
N LEU A 497 18.11 -55.82 9.60
CA LEU A 497 19.37 -56.52 9.35
C LEU A 497 19.08 -58.03 9.28
N ALA A 498 19.47 -58.69 8.19
CA ALA A 498 19.55 -60.14 8.13
C ALA A 498 20.66 -60.61 9.09
N ILE A 499 20.40 -60.48 10.39
CA ILE A 499 21.22 -61.05 11.45
C ILE A 499 20.88 -62.54 11.47
N GLU A 500 21.49 -63.29 10.55
CA GLU A 500 21.92 -64.69 10.66
C GLU A 500 22.04 -65.38 9.29
N GLY A 501 23.26 -65.45 8.77
CA GLY A 501 23.80 -66.68 8.18
C GLY A 501 23.12 -67.29 6.95
N ARG A 502 22.82 -66.54 5.88
CA ARG A 502 22.65 -67.14 4.54
C ARG A 502 23.63 -66.53 3.55
N ALA A 503 24.57 -67.36 3.11
CA ALA A 503 25.66 -67.03 2.20
C ALA A 503 25.23 -66.91 0.71
N ASP A 504 23.93 -66.84 0.40
CA ASP A 504 23.41 -66.84 -0.97
C ASP A 504 22.45 -65.67 -1.24
N CYS A 505 22.86 -64.45 -0.87
CA CYS A 505 22.21 -63.23 -1.32
C CYS A 505 23.30 -62.32 -1.88
N ASN A 506 23.32 -62.16 -3.20
CA ASN A 506 24.12 -61.13 -3.86
C ASN A 506 23.68 -59.77 -3.26
N HIS A 507 24.42 -59.26 -2.27
CA HIS A 507 24.26 -57.90 -1.80
C HIS A 507 24.51 -56.98 -2.98
N ALA A 508 23.47 -56.31 -3.46
CA ALA A 508 23.66 -55.21 -4.39
C ALA A 508 24.47 -54.13 -3.65
N GLU A 509 25.71 -53.89 -4.11
CA GLU A 509 26.52 -52.76 -3.67
C GLU A 509 25.67 -51.48 -3.73
N GLY A 510 25.53 -50.78 -2.60
CA GLY A 510 24.82 -49.49 -2.52
C GLY A 510 23.47 -49.46 -1.77
N THR A 511 23.10 -50.51 -1.03
CA THR A 511 21.84 -50.49 -0.25
C THR A 511 22.02 -49.79 1.11
N VAL A 512 21.36 -48.63 1.29
CA VAL A 512 21.33 -47.89 2.55
C VAL A 512 20.51 -48.65 3.61
N THR A 513 21.08 -48.88 4.80
CA THR A 513 20.35 -49.47 5.95
C THR A 513 20.11 -48.40 7.01
N VAL A 514 18.86 -48.22 7.43
CA VAL A 514 18.44 -47.25 8.44
C VAL A 514 17.94 -47.97 9.68
N ILE A 515 18.50 -47.62 10.85
CA ILE A 515 17.99 -48.03 12.16
C ILE A 515 17.29 -46.84 12.81
N GLU A 516 16.05 -47.07 13.26
CA GLU A 516 15.28 -46.08 14.00
C GLU A 516 15.85 -45.89 15.40
N ALA A 517 15.95 -44.64 15.85
CA ALA A 517 16.45 -44.30 17.17
C ALA A 517 15.51 -43.34 17.91
N PRO A 518 15.51 -43.37 19.26
CA PRO A 518 14.78 -42.40 20.06
C PRO A 518 15.40 -41.00 19.90
N ARG A 519 14.56 -39.98 20.07
CA ARG A 519 14.92 -38.56 19.97
C ARG A 519 15.75 -38.04 21.16
N GLN A 520 15.81 -38.76 22.28
CA GLN A 520 16.56 -38.33 23.47
C GLN A 520 18.07 -38.48 23.25
N SER A 521 18.82 -37.40 23.49
CA SER A 521 20.24 -37.32 23.16
C SER A 521 21.10 -38.39 23.86
N ASP A 522 20.85 -38.69 25.14
CA ASP A 522 21.62 -39.68 25.91
C ASP A 522 21.54 -41.10 25.32
N LEU A 523 20.32 -41.53 24.96
CA LEU A 523 20.07 -42.84 24.36
C LEU A 523 20.67 -42.91 22.95
N LEU A 524 20.55 -41.83 22.18
CA LEU A 524 21.13 -41.75 20.85
C LEU A 524 22.66 -41.81 20.89
N ILE A 525 23.30 -41.14 21.85
CA ILE A 525 24.76 -41.20 22.05
C ILE A 525 25.21 -42.64 22.35
N GLU A 526 24.44 -43.38 23.16
CA GLU A 526 24.73 -44.80 23.41
C GLU A 526 24.68 -45.62 22.12
N LEU A 527 23.63 -45.44 21.30
CA LEU A 527 23.49 -46.12 20.01
C LEU A 527 24.61 -45.76 19.04
N ILE A 528 24.99 -44.47 18.93
CA ILE A 528 26.09 -44.01 18.08
C ILE A 528 27.40 -44.71 18.46
N ARG A 529 27.71 -44.77 19.76
CA ARG A 529 28.95 -45.40 20.25
C ARG A 529 28.99 -46.91 20.04
N LYS A 530 27.83 -47.58 20.12
CA LYS A 530 27.73 -49.04 19.98
C LYS A 530 27.68 -49.50 18.53
N LEU A 531 26.86 -48.85 17.71
CA LEU A 531 26.57 -49.26 16.34
C LEU A 531 27.50 -48.61 15.31
N LYS A 532 28.18 -47.52 15.68
CA LYS A 532 29.15 -46.80 14.85
C LYS A 532 28.63 -46.47 13.43
N PRO A 533 27.49 -45.76 13.30
CA PRO A 533 26.91 -45.45 12.00
C PRO A 533 27.78 -44.48 11.21
N GLN A 534 27.62 -44.45 9.89
CA GLN A 534 28.29 -43.45 9.04
C GLN A 534 27.55 -42.11 9.03
N VAL A 535 26.21 -42.16 9.13
CA VAL A 535 25.34 -40.97 9.14
C VAL A 535 24.34 -41.08 10.28
N VAL A 536 24.12 -39.96 10.99
CA VAL A 536 23.11 -39.81 12.02
C VAL A 536 22.20 -38.66 11.60
N VAL A 537 20.89 -38.90 11.52
CA VAL A 537 19.88 -37.86 11.30
C VAL A 537 18.96 -37.84 12.51
N THR A 538 18.86 -36.72 13.22
CA THR A 538 18.08 -36.69 14.46
C THR A 538 17.47 -35.33 14.73
N GLY A 539 16.31 -35.29 15.39
CA GLY A 539 15.79 -34.08 15.99
C GLY A 539 16.33 -33.85 17.41
N MET A 540 15.74 -32.91 18.14
CA MET A 540 15.97 -32.77 19.59
C MET A 540 14.66 -32.84 20.35
N ALA A 541 14.69 -33.45 21.53
CA ALA A 541 13.57 -33.40 22.46
C ALA A 541 13.35 -31.96 22.94
N GLN A 542 12.10 -31.58 23.21
CA GLN A 542 11.74 -30.17 23.44
C GLN A 542 12.45 -29.53 24.64
N PHE A 543 12.74 -30.31 25.70
CA PHE A 543 13.49 -29.83 26.86
C PHE A 543 14.99 -29.71 26.58
N GLU A 544 15.55 -30.54 25.70
CA GLU A 544 16.97 -30.52 25.31
C GLU A 544 17.26 -29.36 24.35
N ALA A 545 16.27 -28.96 23.55
CA ALA A 545 16.40 -27.94 22.52
C ALA A 545 16.64 -26.52 23.05
N ILE A 546 16.53 -26.27 24.36
CA ILE A 546 16.64 -24.93 24.97
C ILE A 546 18.11 -24.53 25.18
N THR A 547 19.00 -25.50 25.44
CA THR A 547 20.41 -25.27 25.80
C THR A 547 21.35 -25.98 24.81
N SER A 548 22.61 -25.54 24.68
CA SER A 548 23.56 -26.14 23.73
C SER A 548 24.12 -27.50 24.20
N ALA A 549 23.89 -27.91 25.45
CA ALA A 549 24.58 -29.05 26.05
C ALA A 549 24.33 -30.38 25.31
N ALA A 550 23.08 -30.70 25.01
CA ALA A 550 22.73 -31.93 24.28
C ALA A 550 23.33 -31.94 22.87
N PHE A 551 23.29 -30.79 22.18
CA PHE A 551 23.87 -30.64 20.86
C PHE A 551 25.40 -30.80 20.88
N GLU A 552 26.09 -30.20 21.85
CA GLU A 552 27.54 -30.36 22.01
C GLU A 552 27.93 -31.82 22.29
N ASN A 553 27.15 -32.54 23.10
CA ASN A 553 27.37 -33.95 23.37
C ASN A 553 27.20 -34.82 22.13
N LEU A 554 26.18 -34.54 21.29
CA LEU A 554 25.98 -35.23 20.02
C LEU A 554 27.11 -34.94 19.02
N LEU A 555 27.58 -33.69 18.94
CA LEU A 555 28.72 -33.32 18.10
C LEU A 555 29.99 -34.08 18.51
N ASN A 556 30.25 -34.21 19.80
CA ASN A 556 31.39 -34.96 20.32
C ASN A 556 31.27 -36.46 20.05
N ALA A 557 30.12 -37.07 20.34
CA ALA A 557 29.90 -38.50 20.14
C ALA A 557 30.01 -38.91 18.66
N THR A 558 29.48 -38.10 17.75
CA THR A 558 29.59 -38.34 16.30
C THR A 558 31.01 -38.14 15.80
N LYS A 559 31.74 -37.14 16.32
CA LYS A 559 33.15 -36.93 16.01
C LYS A 559 34.03 -38.09 16.46
N ASP A 560 33.81 -38.63 17.66
CA ASP A 560 34.59 -39.75 18.22
C ASP A 560 34.47 -41.02 17.36
N VAL A 561 33.31 -41.22 16.72
CA VAL A 561 33.02 -42.37 15.86
C VAL A 561 33.39 -42.11 14.40
N GLY A 562 33.51 -40.84 13.99
CA GLY A 562 33.68 -40.45 12.59
C GLY A 562 32.37 -40.42 11.79
N SER A 563 31.23 -40.31 12.48
CA SER A 563 29.89 -40.19 11.88
C SER A 563 29.62 -38.75 11.42
N ARG A 564 28.84 -38.59 10.35
CA ARG A 564 28.24 -37.30 9.98
C ARG A 564 26.92 -37.09 10.72
N LEU A 565 26.66 -35.86 11.17
CA LEU A 565 25.45 -35.47 11.89
C LEU A 565 24.59 -34.53 11.05
N PHE A 566 23.33 -34.88 10.85
CA PHE A 566 22.28 -33.99 10.34
C PHE A 566 21.27 -33.75 11.45
N LEU A 567 21.27 -32.55 12.02
CA LEU A 567 20.38 -32.22 13.13
C LEU A 567 19.17 -31.44 12.63
N ASP A 568 17.97 -32.01 12.78
CA ASP A 568 16.70 -31.36 12.46
C ASP A 568 16.23 -30.45 13.60
N ILE A 569 16.11 -29.15 13.32
CA ILE A 569 15.54 -28.16 14.26
C ILE A 569 14.19 -27.61 13.78
N SER A 570 13.56 -28.23 12.78
CA SER A 570 12.31 -27.74 12.16
C SER A 570 11.21 -27.40 13.18
N GLU A 571 10.96 -28.28 14.14
CA GLU A 571 9.94 -28.08 15.19
C GLU A 571 10.29 -26.90 16.13
N HIS A 572 11.58 -26.58 16.25
CA HIS A 572 12.14 -25.58 17.17
C HIS A 572 12.55 -24.28 16.46
N LEU A 573 12.30 -24.16 15.16
CA LEU A 573 12.50 -22.94 14.40
C LEU A 573 11.22 -22.11 14.44
N GLU A 574 11.36 -20.83 14.73
CA GLU A 574 10.24 -19.89 14.88
C GLU A 574 10.54 -18.62 14.08
N LEU A 575 9.67 -18.32 13.11
CA LEU A 575 9.76 -17.10 12.32
C LEU A 575 9.02 -15.98 13.07
N SER A 576 9.72 -15.33 13.99
CA SER A 576 9.15 -14.28 14.84
C SER A 576 10.15 -13.15 15.03
N SER A 577 9.64 -11.96 15.35
CA SER A 577 10.47 -10.83 15.76
C SER A 577 11.08 -11.02 17.16
N LEU A 578 10.56 -11.96 17.94
CA LEU A 578 11.09 -12.40 19.23
C LEU A 578 11.09 -13.94 19.28
N PRO A 579 12.05 -14.60 18.60
CA PRO A 579 12.06 -16.06 18.52
C PRO A 579 12.41 -16.69 19.88
N SER A 580 11.81 -17.85 20.16
CA SER A 580 12.11 -18.63 21.36
C SER A 580 13.57 -19.11 21.44
N SER A 581 14.01 -19.45 22.65
CA SER A 581 15.37 -19.90 22.91
C SER A 581 15.66 -21.26 22.27
N ASN A 582 16.63 -21.31 21.37
CA ASN A 582 17.11 -22.54 20.74
C ASN A 582 18.61 -22.75 21.01
N GLY A 583 18.96 -23.87 21.63
CA GLY A 583 20.31 -24.25 22.05
C GLY A 583 21.29 -24.45 20.89
N VAL A 584 20.82 -24.92 19.74
CA VAL A 584 21.64 -25.08 18.52
C VAL A 584 21.95 -23.72 17.91
N LEU A 585 20.95 -22.85 17.80
CA LEU A 585 21.16 -21.49 17.28
C LEU A 585 22.06 -20.67 18.22
N LYS A 586 21.93 -20.85 19.55
CA LYS A 586 22.84 -20.27 20.54
C LYS A 586 24.28 -20.76 20.40
N TYR A 587 24.47 -22.05 20.10
CA TYR A 587 25.80 -22.59 19.80
C TYR A 587 26.40 -21.90 18.58
N LEU A 588 25.62 -21.79 17.49
CA LEU A 588 26.06 -21.18 16.23
C LEU A 588 26.34 -19.67 16.32
N ALA A 589 25.73 -18.97 17.27
CA ALA A 589 26.00 -17.55 17.49
C ALA A 589 27.43 -17.30 18.04
N GLY A 590 28.04 -18.28 18.71
CA GLY A 590 29.37 -18.15 19.31
C GLY A 590 30.44 -19.09 18.77
N LYS A 591 30.07 -20.13 18.02
CA LYS A 591 30.96 -21.19 17.53
C LYS A 591 30.62 -21.56 16.09
N THR A 592 31.64 -21.83 15.29
CA THR A 592 31.52 -22.37 13.93
C THR A 592 31.00 -23.81 13.94
N LEU A 593 30.10 -24.15 13.02
CA LEU A 593 29.61 -25.52 12.86
C LEU A 593 30.73 -26.46 12.40
N PRO A 594 30.98 -27.60 13.07
CA PRO A 594 32.00 -28.57 12.64
C PRO A 594 31.69 -29.16 11.26
N SER A 595 32.73 -29.53 10.50
CA SER A 595 32.60 -30.04 9.11
C SER A 595 31.85 -31.37 8.97
N HIS A 596 31.74 -32.14 10.05
CA HIS A 596 30.96 -33.38 10.07
C HIS A 596 29.47 -33.14 10.38
N ALA A 597 29.04 -31.90 10.63
CA ALA A 597 27.68 -31.57 11.03
C ALA A 597 26.99 -30.60 10.05
N ALA A 598 25.70 -30.80 9.86
CA ALA A 598 24.79 -29.89 9.15
C ALA A 598 23.49 -29.73 9.95
N ILE A 599 22.88 -28.54 9.89
CA ILE A 599 21.60 -28.27 10.55
C ILE A 599 20.49 -28.25 9.50
N LEU A 600 19.41 -28.98 9.72
CA LEU A 600 18.23 -29.01 8.88
C LEU A 600 17.11 -28.14 9.50
N CYS A 601 16.53 -27.27 8.66
CA CYS A 601 15.52 -26.30 9.03
C CYS A 601 14.35 -26.38 8.05
N GLY A 602 13.33 -27.16 8.38
CA GLY A 602 12.05 -27.22 7.67
C GLY A 602 11.08 -26.16 8.18
N LEU A 603 10.41 -25.47 7.25
CA LEU A 603 9.38 -24.48 7.56
C LEU A 603 8.02 -25.18 7.68
N VAL A 604 7.85 -25.94 8.76
CA VAL A 604 6.74 -26.91 8.93
C VAL A 604 5.50 -26.35 9.65
N LYS A 605 5.53 -25.09 10.09
CA LYS A 605 4.47 -24.46 10.91
C LYS A 605 3.46 -23.63 10.08
N ASN A 606 3.40 -23.87 8.77
CA ASN A 606 2.56 -23.11 7.86
C ASN A 606 1.07 -23.43 8.05
N GLN A 607 0.30 -22.44 8.47
CA GLN A 607 -1.16 -22.54 8.63
C GLN A 607 -1.94 -21.98 7.44
N VAL A 608 -1.28 -21.22 6.54
CA VAL A 608 -1.93 -20.56 5.40
C VAL A 608 -2.04 -21.53 4.22
N TYR A 609 -0.93 -22.18 3.87
CA TYR A 609 -0.79 -23.09 2.73
C TYR A 609 -0.08 -24.37 3.19
N SER A 610 -0.77 -25.23 3.92
CA SER A 610 -0.18 -26.43 4.53
C SER A 610 0.44 -27.41 3.51
N ASP A 611 0.11 -27.26 2.24
CA ASP A 611 0.67 -27.99 1.09
C ASP A 611 2.00 -27.40 0.58
N LEU A 612 2.31 -26.14 0.90
CA LEU A 612 3.58 -25.49 0.56
C LEU A 612 4.62 -25.73 1.64
N GLU A 613 5.60 -26.58 1.34
CA GLU A 613 6.77 -26.80 2.18
C GLU A 613 8.03 -26.22 1.52
N VAL A 614 8.98 -25.80 2.37
CA VAL A 614 10.37 -25.51 2.01
C VAL A 614 11.21 -25.92 3.22
N ALA A 615 12.37 -26.51 2.97
CA ALA A 615 13.40 -26.69 3.98
C ALA A 615 14.72 -26.08 3.52
N PHE A 616 15.62 -25.82 4.45
CA PHE A 616 16.99 -25.45 4.13
C PHE A 616 17.97 -26.12 5.09
N ALA A 617 19.16 -26.41 4.59
CA ALA A 617 20.28 -26.89 5.38
C ALA A 617 21.32 -25.80 5.58
N ILE A 618 21.91 -25.75 6.77
CA ILE A 618 23.03 -24.89 7.11
C ILE A 618 24.28 -25.77 7.22
N SER A 619 25.30 -25.45 6.43
CA SER A 619 26.62 -26.07 6.48
C SER A 619 27.71 -25.02 6.35
N GLU A 620 28.75 -25.11 7.18
CA GLU A 620 29.96 -24.30 7.04
C GLU A 620 31.06 -25.02 6.22
N ASP A 621 30.87 -26.32 5.93
CA ASP A 621 31.73 -27.07 5.02
C ASP A 621 31.32 -26.85 3.55
N ALA A 622 32.21 -26.22 2.79
CA ALA A 622 31.99 -25.89 1.38
C ALA A 622 31.85 -27.14 0.47
N ALA A 623 32.50 -28.26 0.82
CA ALA A 623 32.37 -29.51 0.07
C ALA A 623 30.99 -30.14 0.30
N VAL A 624 30.50 -30.11 1.55
CA VAL A 624 29.15 -30.59 1.89
C VAL A 624 28.08 -29.70 1.24
N TYR A 625 28.22 -28.37 1.30
CA TYR A 625 27.33 -27.43 0.62
C TYR A 625 27.23 -27.73 -0.88
N LYS A 626 28.39 -27.85 -1.54
CA LYS A 626 28.44 -28.12 -2.98
C LYS A 626 27.82 -29.47 -3.32
N ALA A 627 28.13 -30.49 -2.53
CA ALA A 627 27.58 -31.82 -2.73
C ALA A 627 26.06 -31.85 -2.60
N LEU A 628 25.51 -31.26 -1.52
CA LEU A 628 24.06 -31.17 -1.32
C LEU A 628 23.37 -30.40 -2.46
N SER A 629 23.95 -29.27 -2.89
CA SER A 629 23.42 -28.51 -4.03
C SER A 629 23.39 -29.34 -5.32
N GLN A 630 24.41 -30.15 -5.59
CA GLN A 630 24.48 -31.00 -6.78
C GLN A 630 23.50 -32.19 -6.69
N THR A 631 23.29 -32.74 -5.50
CA THR A 631 22.32 -33.81 -5.28
C THR A 631 20.90 -33.34 -5.58
N ILE A 632 20.52 -32.13 -5.15
CA ILE A 632 19.20 -31.54 -5.47
C ILE A 632 19.02 -31.41 -6.99
N GLU A 633 20.04 -30.91 -7.71
CA GLU A 633 19.99 -30.78 -9.16
C GLU A 633 19.70 -32.13 -9.84
N LEU A 634 20.32 -33.19 -9.34
CA LEU A 634 20.23 -34.53 -9.92
C LEU A 634 18.91 -35.23 -9.59
N LEU A 635 18.45 -35.13 -8.34
CA LEU A 635 17.29 -35.89 -7.85
C LEU A 635 15.97 -35.14 -8.01
N GLU A 636 15.98 -33.84 -7.75
CA GLU A 636 14.77 -33.00 -7.68
C GLU A 636 14.67 -32.02 -8.86
N GLY A 637 15.78 -31.78 -9.56
CA GLY A 637 15.91 -30.69 -10.54
C GLY A 637 16.04 -29.34 -9.84
N HIS A 638 14.94 -28.82 -9.28
CA HIS A 638 14.91 -27.52 -8.59
C HIS A 638 13.82 -27.45 -7.51
N THR A 639 14.07 -26.64 -6.48
CA THR A 639 13.05 -26.27 -5.49
C THR A 639 12.04 -25.27 -6.08
N SER A 640 10.74 -25.47 -5.83
CA SER A 640 9.67 -24.57 -6.27
C SER A 640 9.96 -23.11 -5.93
N LEU A 641 9.92 -22.25 -6.94
CA LEU A 641 10.14 -20.80 -6.79
C LEU A 641 8.99 -20.14 -6.02
N ILE A 642 7.75 -20.61 -6.23
CA ILE A 642 6.56 -20.06 -5.57
C ILE A 642 6.63 -20.32 -4.06
N SER A 643 7.04 -21.53 -3.66
CA SER A 643 7.18 -21.87 -2.23
C SER A 643 8.27 -21.02 -1.58
N GLN A 644 9.40 -20.81 -2.26
CA GLN A 644 10.46 -19.92 -1.78
C GLN A 644 10.02 -18.45 -1.72
N HIS A 645 9.18 -17.99 -2.64
CA HIS A 645 8.62 -16.64 -2.59
C HIS A 645 7.65 -16.44 -1.43
N TYR A 646 6.83 -17.43 -1.11
CA TYR A 646 5.92 -17.38 0.04
C TYR A 646 6.70 -17.16 1.34
N TYR A 647 7.61 -18.07 1.67
CA TYR A 647 8.44 -17.91 2.88
C TYR A 647 9.38 -16.71 2.78
N GLY A 648 9.84 -16.36 1.57
CA GLY A 648 10.62 -15.16 1.32
C GLY A 648 9.88 -13.88 1.69
N CYS A 649 8.56 -13.79 1.46
CA CYS A 649 7.77 -12.66 1.93
C CYS A 649 7.78 -12.57 3.45
N LEU A 650 7.60 -13.69 4.16
CA LEU A 650 7.63 -13.72 5.63
C LEU A 650 8.99 -13.26 6.19
N PHE A 651 10.09 -13.77 5.64
CA PHE A 651 11.43 -13.32 6.03
C PHE A 651 11.66 -11.85 5.70
N HIS A 652 11.21 -11.39 4.53
CA HIS A 652 11.35 -10.01 4.11
C HIS A 652 10.59 -9.07 5.04
N GLU A 653 9.35 -9.39 5.43
CA GLU A 653 8.57 -8.58 6.36
C GLU A 653 9.27 -8.48 7.73
N LEU A 654 9.79 -9.59 8.26
CA LEU A 654 10.58 -9.57 9.50
C LEU A 654 11.85 -8.72 9.38
N LEU A 655 12.48 -8.67 8.20
CA LEU A 655 13.71 -7.90 7.98
C LEU A 655 13.46 -6.44 7.59
N ALA A 656 12.33 -6.12 6.97
CA ALA A 656 12.03 -4.78 6.44
C ALA A 656 11.85 -3.73 7.54
N PHE A 657 11.40 -4.14 8.74
CA PHE A 657 11.24 -3.25 9.89
C PHE A 657 12.47 -3.17 10.79
N GLN A 658 13.51 -3.95 10.50
CA GLN A 658 14.80 -3.81 11.17
C GLN A 658 15.54 -2.62 10.52
N ILE A 659 15.72 -1.55 11.29
CA ILE A 659 16.80 -0.60 11.00
C ILE A 659 18.09 -1.38 11.26
N ALA A 660 18.74 -1.84 10.19
CA ALA A 660 20.00 -2.55 10.29
C ALA A 660 20.98 -1.72 11.16
N ASP A 661 21.63 -2.38 12.12
CA ASP A 661 22.57 -1.80 13.08
C ASP A 661 22.01 -0.71 14.01
N ARG A 662 21.12 -1.08 14.95
CA ARG A 662 20.86 -0.27 16.17
C ARG A 662 22.13 0.03 16.98
N HIS A 663 23.21 -0.70 16.73
CA HIS A 663 24.55 -0.40 17.19
C HIS A 663 25.48 -0.42 15.99
N PRO A 664 25.96 0.74 15.49
CA PRO A 664 27.00 0.74 14.46
C PRO A 664 28.20 -0.04 15.00
N GLN A 665 28.49 -1.20 14.41
CA GLN A 665 29.64 -2.03 14.82
C GLN A 665 30.98 -1.34 14.56
N GLN A 666 30.98 -0.20 13.86
CA GLN A 666 32.14 0.67 13.73
C GLN A 666 31.93 1.96 14.50
N GLU A 667 32.40 2.01 15.74
CA GLU A 667 32.71 3.27 16.41
C GLU A 667 33.64 4.09 15.49
N GLY A 668 33.24 5.32 15.16
CA GLY A 668 33.97 6.20 14.24
C GLY A 668 33.41 7.60 14.30
N THR A 669 34.22 8.59 13.94
CA THR A 669 33.80 10.00 13.93
C THR A 669 33.76 10.51 12.49
N LEU A 670 32.64 11.07 12.07
CA LEU A 670 32.50 11.75 10.77
C LEU A 670 32.98 13.19 10.89
N LEU A 671 33.99 13.55 10.10
CA LEU A 671 34.56 14.86 10.01
C LEU A 671 34.00 15.60 8.79
N PHE A 672 33.34 16.72 9.04
CA PHE A 672 32.75 17.58 8.02
C PHE A 672 33.48 18.94 7.98
N PRO A 673 33.85 19.48 6.81
CA PRO A 673 34.32 20.86 6.72
C PRO A 673 33.27 21.85 7.21
N LEU A 674 33.71 22.92 7.87
CA LEU A 674 32.87 24.06 8.20
C LEU A 674 32.28 24.62 6.90
N GLY A 675 30.95 24.73 6.84
CA GLY A 675 30.24 25.04 5.60
C GLY A 675 29.60 23.87 4.89
N THR A 676 29.72 22.64 5.38
CA THR A 676 29.10 21.47 4.74
C THR A 676 27.58 21.59 4.64
N ASN A 677 27.01 21.06 3.56
CA ASN A 677 25.57 20.92 3.38
C ASN A 677 24.89 20.27 4.60
N GLY A 678 23.88 20.95 5.16
CA GLY A 678 23.20 20.54 6.39
C GLY A 678 22.50 19.18 6.32
N HIS A 679 22.19 18.66 5.11
CA HIS A 679 21.54 17.35 4.96
C HIS A 679 22.40 16.20 5.51
N TYR A 680 23.70 16.18 5.22
CA TYR A 680 24.59 15.09 5.67
C TYR A 680 24.87 15.14 7.16
N ILE A 681 25.01 16.34 7.73
CA ILE A 681 25.14 16.52 9.18
C ILE A 681 23.86 16.07 9.89
N SER A 682 22.69 16.37 9.33
CA SER A 682 21.40 15.95 9.88
C SER A 682 21.23 14.43 9.79
N ALA A 683 21.63 13.81 8.68
CA ALA A 683 21.62 12.35 8.52
C ALA A 683 22.55 11.67 9.54
N ALA A 684 23.76 12.20 9.75
CA ALA A 684 24.69 11.69 10.76
C ALA A 684 24.11 11.79 12.18
N LYS A 685 23.46 12.90 12.52
CA LYS A 685 22.76 13.08 13.80
C LYS A 685 21.58 12.12 13.96
N PHE A 686 20.82 11.89 12.89
CA PHE A 686 19.67 10.99 12.89
C PHE A 686 20.07 9.55 13.21
N VAL A 687 21.22 9.09 12.69
CA VAL A 687 21.77 7.75 13.01
C VAL A 687 22.65 7.74 14.27
N ASN A 688 22.64 8.83 15.06
CA ASN A 688 23.42 9.00 16.28
C ASN A 688 24.94 8.76 16.09
N ALA A 689 25.48 9.14 14.93
CA ALA A 689 26.92 9.05 14.67
C ALA A 689 27.68 10.21 15.32
N SER A 690 28.89 9.94 15.81
CA SER A 690 29.80 10.98 16.29
C SER A 690 30.25 11.86 15.13
N THR A 691 30.12 13.18 15.28
CA THR A 691 30.52 14.15 14.24
C THR A 691 31.50 15.18 14.80
N LEU A 692 32.46 15.59 13.98
CA LEU A 692 33.39 16.67 14.29
C LEU A 692 33.51 17.62 13.09
N THR A 693 33.74 18.91 13.34
CA THR A 693 33.86 19.93 12.28
C THR A 693 35.33 20.26 12.01
N ILE A 694 35.74 20.22 10.75
CA ILE A 694 37.05 20.68 10.28
C ILE A 694 36.97 22.17 9.99
N PRO A 695 37.72 23.04 10.68
CA PRO A 695 37.70 24.49 10.40
C PRO A 695 38.13 24.80 8.95
N THR A 696 37.45 25.77 8.33
CA THR A 696 37.80 26.31 7.00
C THR A 696 37.85 27.83 7.06
N THR A 697 38.61 28.46 6.15
CA THR A 697 38.85 29.91 6.17
C THR A 697 38.42 30.56 4.85
N PHE A 698 38.02 31.84 4.90
CA PHE A 698 37.70 32.59 3.68
C PHE A 698 38.92 32.73 2.74
N SER A 699 40.13 32.85 3.30
CA SER A 699 41.38 32.97 2.52
C SER A 699 41.68 31.76 1.64
N SER A 700 41.24 30.56 2.04
CA SER A 700 41.37 29.34 1.23
C SER A 700 40.16 29.10 0.30
N GLY A 701 39.19 30.01 0.24
CA GLY A 701 37.90 29.77 -0.42
C GLY A 701 37.05 28.72 0.31
N PHE A 702 37.22 28.60 1.62
CA PHE A 702 36.62 27.56 2.47
C PHE A 702 37.02 26.12 2.10
N LYS A 703 38.16 25.94 1.43
CA LYS A 703 38.79 24.64 1.23
C LYS A 703 39.32 24.08 2.55
N ILE A 704 39.34 22.76 2.67
CA ILE A 704 40.07 22.06 3.72
C ILE A 704 41.57 22.28 3.47
N GLU A 705 42.27 22.82 4.46
CA GLU A 705 43.72 22.97 4.41
C GLU A 705 44.39 21.69 4.94
N PRO A 706 45.39 21.11 4.23
CA PRO A 706 46.02 19.84 4.62
C PRO A 706 46.57 19.82 6.05
N LYS A 707 47.15 20.95 6.51
CA LYS A 707 47.66 21.09 7.88
C LYS A 707 46.54 21.03 8.93
N VAL A 708 45.43 21.71 8.68
CA VAL A 708 44.26 21.72 9.57
C VAL A 708 43.63 20.32 9.63
N LEU A 709 43.55 19.63 8.48
CA LEU A 709 43.09 18.25 8.42
C LEU A 709 43.98 17.32 9.26
N ALA A 710 45.30 17.40 9.09
CA ALA A 710 46.24 16.57 9.86
C ALA A 710 46.13 16.83 11.37
N ASP A 711 46.05 18.09 11.80
CA ASP A 711 45.89 18.45 13.22
C ASP A 711 44.56 17.95 13.81
N THR A 712 43.50 17.92 13.00
CA THR A 712 42.20 17.39 13.40
C THR A 712 42.23 15.86 13.52
N LEU A 713 42.85 15.16 12.56
CA LEU A 713 42.91 13.69 12.53
C LEU A 713 43.75 13.09 13.66
N LYS A 714 44.74 13.81 14.20
CA LYS A 714 45.59 13.35 15.33
C LYS A 714 44.78 12.94 16.56
N ASN A 715 43.62 13.56 16.79
CA ASN A 715 42.83 13.39 18.00
C ASN A 715 41.57 12.52 17.80
N VAL A 716 41.45 11.85 16.65
CA VAL A 716 40.23 11.13 16.27
C VAL A 716 40.51 9.67 15.96
N SER A 717 39.84 8.76 16.67
CA SER A 717 39.86 7.34 16.36
C SER A 717 38.91 7.00 15.20
N ARG A 718 39.39 6.22 14.22
CA ARG A 718 38.61 5.73 13.07
C ARG A 718 37.89 6.87 12.31
N PRO A 719 38.64 7.85 11.81
CA PRO A 719 38.08 9.04 11.18
C PRO A 719 37.44 8.73 9.82
N TRP A 720 36.26 9.33 9.58
CA TRP A 720 35.61 9.41 8.28
C TRP A 720 35.63 10.85 7.79
N VAL A 721 36.37 11.16 6.72
CA VAL A 721 36.52 12.53 6.21
C VAL A 721 35.58 12.74 5.03
N TYR A 722 34.70 13.74 5.13
CA TYR A 722 33.84 14.15 4.03
C TYR A 722 34.48 15.30 3.25
N ILE A 723 34.49 15.19 1.92
CA ILE A 723 35.03 16.18 0.98
C ILE A 723 33.97 16.46 -0.09
N SER A 724 33.41 17.67 -0.13
CA SER A 724 32.56 18.13 -1.24
C SER A 724 33.45 18.59 -2.38
N GLY A 725 33.63 17.80 -3.43
CA GLY A 725 34.59 18.09 -4.49
C GLY A 725 34.27 17.39 -5.82
N PRO A 726 34.67 17.97 -6.97
CA PRO A 726 35.53 19.15 -7.11
C PRO A 726 34.84 20.47 -6.74
N THR A 727 33.53 20.56 -6.94
CA THR A 727 32.75 21.76 -6.62
C THR A 727 32.28 21.74 -5.17
N ILE A 728 32.71 22.75 -4.39
CA ILE A 728 32.34 22.88 -2.98
C ILE A 728 30.95 23.52 -2.88
N ASN A 729 29.99 22.82 -2.28
CA ASN A 729 28.70 23.41 -1.91
C ASN A 729 28.72 23.79 -0.42
N PRO A 730 28.34 25.03 -0.04
CA PRO A 730 27.63 26.06 -0.80
C PRO A 730 28.48 27.18 -1.40
N THR A 731 29.81 27.08 -1.38
CA THR A 731 30.71 28.20 -1.67
C THR A 731 30.96 28.41 -3.16
N GLY A 732 30.85 27.35 -3.97
CA GLY A 732 31.13 27.34 -5.40
C GLY A 732 32.62 27.33 -5.76
N PHE A 733 33.53 27.23 -4.78
CA PHE A 733 34.96 27.10 -5.05
C PHE A 733 35.32 25.69 -5.55
N LEU A 734 36.42 25.59 -6.29
CA LEU A 734 36.89 24.35 -6.90
C LEU A 734 38.15 23.83 -6.21
N TYR A 735 38.15 22.57 -5.80
CA TYR A 735 39.40 21.85 -5.51
C TYR A 735 40.17 21.58 -6.80
N SER A 736 41.51 21.71 -6.74
CA SER A 736 42.42 21.27 -7.81
C SER A 736 42.80 19.79 -7.63
N ASP A 737 43.45 19.20 -8.65
CA ASP A 737 44.06 17.86 -8.53
C ASP A 737 45.08 17.82 -7.39
N SER A 738 45.91 18.86 -7.25
CA SER A 738 46.92 18.93 -6.18
C SER A 738 46.28 19.02 -4.80
N ASP A 739 45.22 19.82 -4.63
CA ASP A 739 44.51 19.95 -3.36
C ASP A 739 44.01 18.58 -2.88
N ILE A 740 43.39 17.82 -3.78
CA ILE A 740 42.80 16.51 -3.44
C ILE A 740 43.89 15.47 -3.20
N GLN A 741 44.94 15.46 -4.00
CA GLN A 741 46.07 14.55 -3.80
C GLN A 741 46.72 14.77 -2.42
N GLU A 742 46.90 16.03 -2.00
CA GLU A 742 47.43 16.35 -0.68
C GLU A 742 46.48 15.92 0.45
N LEU A 743 45.17 16.19 0.33
CA LEU A 743 44.17 15.79 1.32
C LEU A 743 44.06 14.27 1.46
N LEU A 744 44.08 13.54 0.34
CA LEU A 744 44.05 12.08 0.34
C LEU A 744 45.34 11.49 0.91
N SER A 745 46.50 12.13 0.67
CA SER A 745 47.77 11.71 1.27
C SER A 745 47.74 11.84 2.79
N VAL A 746 47.21 12.96 3.32
CA VAL A 746 46.98 13.14 4.76
C VAL A 746 46.00 12.09 5.28
N CYS A 747 44.87 11.86 4.61
CA CYS A 747 43.91 10.83 5.03
C CYS A 747 44.53 9.42 5.07
N ALA A 748 45.35 9.09 4.07
CA ALA A 748 46.07 7.82 3.99
C ALA A 748 47.09 7.66 5.13
N GLU A 749 47.80 8.72 5.51
CA GLU A 749 48.73 8.72 6.64
C GLU A 749 48.02 8.34 7.96
N TYR A 750 46.81 8.86 8.18
CA TYR A 750 46.03 8.57 9.40
C TYR A 750 45.15 7.32 9.28
N GLY A 751 45.01 6.74 8.10
CA GLY A 751 44.16 5.56 7.84
C GLY A 751 42.67 5.91 7.87
N ALA A 752 42.33 7.14 7.49
CA ALA A 752 40.96 7.65 7.44
C ALA A 752 40.17 7.05 6.27
N ARG A 753 38.86 6.89 6.46
CA ARG A 753 37.96 6.61 5.34
C ARG A 753 37.50 7.93 4.76
N VAL A 754 37.49 8.05 3.43
CA VAL A 754 37.19 9.32 2.76
C VAL A 754 35.91 9.16 1.96
N VAL A 755 34.95 10.06 2.16
CA VAL A 755 33.78 10.22 1.32
C VAL A 755 33.98 11.45 0.46
N ILE A 756 34.13 11.24 -0.84
CA ILE A 756 34.23 12.29 -1.84
C ILE A 756 32.85 12.47 -2.46
N ASP A 757 32.23 13.63 -2.28
CA ASP A 757 30.91 13.95 -2.82
C ASP A 757 31.03 14.86 -4.05
N THR A 758 30.74 14.29 -5.22
CA THR A 758 30.70 14.97 -6.53
C THR A 758 29.33 15.47 -6.92
N SER A 759 28.30 15.31 -6.07
CA SER A 759 26.90 15.60 -6.44
C SER A 759 26.66 17.03 -6.92
N PHE A 760 27.50 17.98 -6.51
CA PHE A 760 27.42 19.39 -6.92
C PHE A 760 28.29 19.74 -8.13
N SER A 761 28.84 18.74 -8.81
CA SER A 761 29.78 18.91 -9.92
C SER A 761 29.10 18.72 -11.27
N GLY A 762 29.73 19.23 -12.32
CA GLY A 762 29.15 19.27 -13.67
C GLY A 762 28.62 20.65 -14.06
N LEU A 763 28.54 21.59 -13.12
CA LEU A 763 28.10 22.99 -13.32
C LEU A 763 29.24 23.99 -13.10
N GLU A 764 30.45 23.64 -13.53
CA GLU A 764 31.61 24.53 -13.53
C GLU A 764 31.59 25.42 -14.79
N TYR A 765 31.55 26.74 -14.59
CA TYR A 765 31.38 27.72 -15.67
C TYR A 765 32.50 28.79 -15.75
N GLN A 766 33.40 28.83 -14.77
CA GLN A 766 34.66 29.57 -14.82
C GLN A 766 35.82 28.59 -14.62
N THR A 767 36.24 27.94 -15.72
CA THR A 767 37.27 26.88 -15.70
C THR A 767 38.61 27.32 -16.32
N ASP A 768 38.81 28.62 -16.56
CA ASP A 768 40.05 29.14 -17.15
C ASP A 768 41.23 28.85 -16.22
N GLY A 769 42.18 28.02 -16.67
CA GLY A 769 43.32 27.59 -15.86
C GLY A 769 43.04 26.43 -14.89
N TRP A 770 41.82 25.87 -14.89
CA TRP A 770 41.47 24.67 -14.13
C TRP A 770 41.38 23.45 -15.07
N SER A 771 42.23 22.44 -14.85
CA SER A 771 42.13 21.16 -15.56
C SER A 771 40.98 20.32 -14.99
N ARG A 772 40.29 19.60 -15.87
CA ARG A 772 39.26 18.63 -15.44
C ARG A 772 39.88 17.65 -14.45
N TRP A 773 39.22 17.50 -13.31
CA TRP A 773 39.67 16.67 -12.19
C TRP A 773 40.04 15.24 -12.63
N ASN A 774 41.28 14.83 -12.33
CA ASN A 774 41.81 13.49 -12.62
C ASN A 774 41.89 12.67 -11.32
N LEU A 775 40.73 12.23 -10.84
CA LEU A 775 40.64 11.44 -9.61
C LEU A 775 41.35 10.07 -9.74
N GLU A 776 41.30 9.44 -10.91
CA GLU A 776 42.00 8.18 -11.19
C GLU A 776 43.52 8.35 -11.03
N GLY A 777 44.08 9.42 -11.60
CA GLY A 777 45.48 9.81 -11.42
C GLY A 777 45.81 10.08 -9.94
N CYS A 778 44.98 10.85 -9.24
CA CYS A 778 45.16 11.13 -7.82
C CYS A 778 45.20 9.83 -6.99
N LEU A 779 44.24 8.94 -7.18
CA LEU A 779 44.13 7.68 -6.44
C LEU A 779 45.28 6.72 -6.76
N SER A 780 45.68 6.60 -8.03
CA SER A 780 46.78 5.72 -8.46
C SER A 780 48.15 6.14 -7.89
N SER A 781 48.31 7.43 -7.58
CA SER A 781 49.55 7.99 -7.01
C SER A 781 49.69 7.78 -5.50
N LEU A 782 48.62 7.39 -4.80
CA LEU A 782 48.60 7.23 -3.35
C LEU A 782 49.29 5.93 -2.94
N LYS A 783 50.23 6.04 -1.99
CA LYS A 783 50.83 4.88 -1.30
C LYS A 783 50.29 4.84 0.12
N CYS A 784 49.40 3.91 0.42
CA CYS A 784 48.88 3.69 1.77
C CYS A 784 49.30 2.32 2.30
N SER A 785 49.91 2.27 3.48
CA SER A 785 50.25 1.04 4.19
C SER A 785 49.19 0.62 5.23
N LYS A 786 48.17 1.46 5.47
CA LYS A 786 47.11 1.22 6.44
C LYS A 786 45.89 0.57 5.78
N PRO A 787 45.48 -0.64 6.21
CA PRO A 787 44.35 -1.35 5.60
C PRO A 787 42.99 -0.70 5.89
N SER A 788 42.92 0.28 6.80
CA SER A 788 41.68 0.99 7.14
C SER A 788 41.33 2.13 6.18
N PHE A 789 42.29 2.59 5.37
CA PHE A 789 42.07 3.66 4.39
C PHE A 789 41.22 3.15 3.22
N SER A 790 40.11 3.84 2.96
CA SER A 790 39.23 3.55 1.82
C SER A 790 38.67 4.86 1.28
N VAL A 791 38.34 4.89 -0.02
CA VAL A 791 37.73 6.06 -0.65
C VAL A 791 36.40 5.65 -1.25
N VAL A 792 35.35 6.37 -0.87
CA VAL A 792 33.99 6.24 -1.39
C VAL A 792 33.69 7.46 -2.23
N LEU A 793 33.20 7.26 -3.45
CA LEU A 793 32.71 8.34 -4.30
C LEU A 793 31.19 8.35 -4.26
N LEU A 794 30.61 9.47 -3.83
CA LEU A 794 29.19 9.77 -3.94
C LEU A 794 28.99 10.75 -5.10
N GLY A 795 27.95 10.57 -5.90
CA GLY A 795 27.63 11.51 -6.96
C GLY A 795 26.16 11.52 -7.34
N GLU A 796 25.78 12.53 -8.11
CA GLU A 796 24.42 12.77 -8.58
C GLU A 796 24.48 13.26 -10.04
N LEU A 797 23.63 12.72 -10.90
CA LEU A 797 23.66 13.02 -12.34
C LEU A 797 22.68 14.13 -12.76
N SER A 798 21.77 14.54 -11.87
CA SER A 798 20.62 15.38 -12.21
C SER A 798 21.02 16.79 -12.64
N PHE A 799 22.00 17.38 -11.98
CA PHE A 799 22.53 18.71 -12.33
C PHE A 799 23.33 18.70 -13.64
N GLU A 800 24.22 17.71 -13.82
CA GLU A 800 25.09 17.65 -14.99
C GLU A 800 24.32 17.36 -16.29
N LEU A 801 23.21 16.61 -16.21
CA LEU A 801 22.45 16.15 -17.38
C LEU A 801 21.16 16.94 -17.66
N ILE A 802 21.01 18.15 -17.10
CA ILE A 802 19.83 19.03 -17.29
C ILE A 802 18.53 18.29 -16.91
N ALA A 803 18.57 17.46 -15.86
CA ALA A 803 17.47 16.61 -15.43
C ALA A 803 16.98 16.97 -14.02
N ALA A 804 17.10 18.24 -13.63
CA ALA A 804 16.63 18.74 -12.34
C ALA A 804 15.15 18.34 -12.11
N GLY A 805 14.84 17.85 -10.91
CA GLY A 805 13.53 17.29 -10.56
C GLY A 805 13.42 15.77 -10.77
N HIS A 806 14.41 15.12 -11.37
CA HIS A 806 14.54 13.66 -11.42
C HIS A 806 15.81 13.25 -10.68
N ASP A 807 15.70 12.80 -9.43
CA ASP A 807 16.88 12.52 -8.60
C ASP A 807 17.50 11.16 -8.95
N PHE A 808 18.78 11.15 -9.31
CA PHE A 808 19.55 9.93 -9.55
C PHE A 808 20.95 10.05 -8.97
N GLY A 809 21.10 9.52 -7.75
CA GLY A 809 22.38 9.36 -7.06
C GLY A 809 23.05 8.04 -7.37
N PHE A 810 24.37 8.02 -7.30
CA PHE A 810 25.19 6.82 -7.38
C PHE A 810 26.30 6.83 -6.31
N VAL A 811 26.76 5.64 -5.95
CA VAL A 811 27.91 5.44 -5.06
C VAL A 811 28.89 4.49 -5.72
N ILE A 812 30.19 4.80 -5.64
CA ILE A 812 31.28 3.93 -6.09
C ILE A 812 32.10 3.53 -4.87
N LEU A 813 32.25 2.22 -4.68
CA LEU A 813 32.92 1.61 -3.55
C LEU A 813 34.06 0.74 -4.09
N ASN A 814 35.23 0.84 -3.46
CA ASN A 814 36.39 0.00 -3.78
C ASN A 814 36.75 -0.99 -2.66
N ASP A 815 36.15 -0.85 -1.48
CA ASP A 815 36.37 -1.71 -0.33
C ASP A 815 35.32 -2.84 -0.28
N PRO A 816 35.72 -4.13 -0.34
CA PRO A 816 34.79 -5.26 -0.35
C PRO A 816 33.85 -5.29 0.86
N SER A 817 34.33 -4.90 2.05
CA SER A 817 33.50 -4.90 3.27
C SER A 817 32.37 -3.86 3.20
N LEU A 818 32.64 -2.69 2.60
CA LEU A 818 31.63 -1.68 2.34
C LEU A 818 30.66 -2.12 1.22
N VAL A 819 31.15 -2.80 0.18
CA VAL A 819 30.31 -3.35 -0.90
C VAL A 819 29.29 -4.34 -0.35
N ASP A 820 29.73 -5.29 0.48
CA ASP A 820 28.85 -6.29 1.10
C ASP A 820 27.83 -5.65 2.05
N ALA A 821 28.26 -4.65 2.82
CA ALA A 821 27.37 -3.89 3.69
C ALA A 821 26.28 -3.13 2.89
N PHE A 822 26.65 -2.47 1.79
CA PHE A 822 25.70 -1.77 0.94
C PHE A 822 24.71 -2.71 0.23
N HIS A 823 25.16 -3.90 -0.20
CA HIS A 823 24.29 -4.89 -0.84
C HIS A 823 23.35 -5.63 0.12
N SER A 824 23.74 -5.73 1.39
CA SER A 824 22.93 -6.37 2.43
C SER A 824 21.96 -5.41 3.12
N PHE A 825 22.03 -4.10 2.84
CA PHE A 825 21.15 -3.10 3.44
C PHE A 825 19.73 -3.15 2.83
N PRO A 826 18.71 -3.65 3.57
CA PRO A 826 17.39 -3.95 3.01
C PRO A 826 16.59 -2.69 2.64
N SER A 827 16.89 -1.54 3.26
CA SER A 827 16.16 -0.28 3.04
C SER A 827 16.70 0.55 1.86
N LEU A 828 17.68 0.06 1.09
CA LEU A 828 18.21 0.80 -0.05
C LEU A 828 17.19 0.82 -1.20
N SER A 829 16.50 1.93 -1.38
CA SER A 829 15.53 2.10 -2.46
C SER A 829 16.21 1.94 -3.82
N ARG A 830 15.70 1.04 -4.67
CA ARG A 830 16.15 0.94 -6.06
C ARG A 830 15.55 2.09 -6.87
N PRO A 831 16.32 2.77 -7.75
CA PRO A 831 15.75 3.81 -8.59
C PRO A 831 14.66 3.21 -9.49
N HIS A 832 13.55 3.95 -9.62
CA HIS A 832 12.40 3.56 -10.45
C HIS A 832 12.85 3.25 -11.89
N SER A 833 12.17 2.31 -12.56
CA SER A 833 12.53 1.87 -13.92
C SER A 833 12.54 3.03 -14.92
N THR A 834 11.59 3.96 -14.82
CA THR A 834 11.53 5.18 -15.63
C THR A 834 12.77 6.06 -15.43
N LEU A 835 13.19 6.29 -14.18
CA LEU A 835 14.41 7.07 -13.89
C LEU A 835 15.64 6.41 -14.50
N LYS A 836 15.79 5.09 -14.32
CA LYS A 836 16.88 4.32 -14.94
C LYS A 836 16.91 4.48 -16.47
N TYR A 837 15.75 4.42 -17.12
CA TYR A 837 15.65 4.60 -18.56
C TYR A 837 16.05 6.02 -19.00
N THR A 838 15.52 7.05 -18.33
CA THR A 838 15.83 8.45 -18.61
C THR A 838 17.33 8.72 -18.50
N PHE A 839 17.95 8.37 -17.37
CA PHE A 839 19.38 8.59 -17.16
C PHE A 839 20.26 7.77 -18.12
N LYS A 840 19.85 6.54 -18.46
CA LYS A 840 20.54 5.74 -19.49
C LYS A 840 20.52 6.43 -20.86
N LYS A 841 19.41 7.08 -21.23
CA LYS A 841 19.29 7.82 -22.50
C LYS A 841 20.14 9.09 -22.51
N LEU A 842 20.09 9.89 -21.45
CA LEU A 842 20.89 11.11 -21.31
C LEU A 842 22.40 10.80 -21.32
N LEU A 843 22.84 9.77 -20.58
CA LEU A 843 24.22 9.27 -20.65
C LEU A 843 24.60 8.76 -22.05
N GLY A 844 23.65 8.12 -22.75
CA GLY A 844 23.83 7.70 -24.14
C GLY A 844 24.12 8.87 -25.07
N LEU A 845 23.35 9.96 -24.98
CA LEU A 845 23.55 11.19 -25.76
C LEU A 845 24.92 11.82 -25.45
N LYS A 846 25.28 11.91 -24.17
CA LYS A 846 26.58 12.42 -23.73
C LYS A 846 27.74 11.59 -24.28
N ASN A 847 27.66 10.26 -24.21
CA ASN A 847 28.70 9.35 -24.73
C ASN A 847 28.83 9.41 -26.25
N GLN A 848 27.71 9.63 -26.96
CA GLN A 848 27.68 9.82 -28.40
C GLN A 848 28.16 11.21 -28.84
N LYS A 849 28.42 12.11 -27.88
CA LYS A 849 28.75 13.52 -28.12
C LYS A 849 27.70 14.19 -29.00
N ASP A 850 26.42 13.94 -28.69
CA ASP A 850 25.31 14.59 -29.39
C ASP A 850 25.47 16.11 -29.30
N GLN A 851 25.39 16.78 -30.45
CA GLN A 851 25.69 18.21 -30.55
C GLN A 851 24.63 19.03 -29.83
N HIS A 852 23.35 18.73 -30.06
CA HIS A 852 22.24 19.47 -29.45
C HIS A 852 22.25 19.36 -27.93
N PHE A 853 22.48 18.16 -27.39
CA PHE A 853 22.61 17.96 -25.94
C PHE A 853 23.84 18.66 -25.35
N SER A 854 24.95 18.69 -26.10
CA SER A 854 26.16 19.41 -25.68
C SER A 854 25.95 20.92 -25.64
N ASP A 855 25.25 21.47 -26.64
CA ASP A 855 24.90 22.89 -26.72
C ASP A 855 23.99 23.28 -25.54
N LEU A 856 22.96 22.48 -25.23
CA LEU A 856 22.10 22.71 -24.08
C LEU A 856 22.86 22.73 -22.74
N MET A 857 23.84 21.83 -22.56
CA MET A 857 24.67 21.82 -21.34
C MET A 857 25.57 23.07 -21.26
N ALA A 858 26.08 23.54 -22.40
CA ALA A 858 26.86 24.78 -22.47
C ALA A 858 26.00 26.01 -22.17
N GLU A 859 24.81 26.10 -22.77
CA GLU A 859 23.83 27.17 -22.51
C GLU A 859 23.46 27.26 -21.02
N GLN A 860 23.21 26.11 -20.38
CA GLN A 860 22.92 26.08 -18.95
C GLN A 860 24.08 26.65 -18.10
N LYS A 861 25.32 26.31 -18.44
CA LYS A 861 26.51 26.83 -17.75
C LYS A 861 26.68 28.32 -17.95
N ASP A 862 26.48 28.81 -19.17
CA ASP A 862 26.57 30.23 -19.48
C ASP A 862 25.48 31.05 -18.79
N GLU A 863 24.26 30.52 -18.71
CA GLU A 863 23.16 31.15 -17.97
C GLU A 863 23.48 31.25 -16.46
N LEU A 864 23.96 30.17 -15.85
CA LEU A 864 24.38 30.17 -14.44
C LEU A 864 25.54 31.14 -14.18
N LYS A 865 26.52 31.22 -15.10
CA LYS A 865 27.62 32.18 -15.05
C LYS A 865 27.12 33.62 -15.06
N ASN A 866 26.20 33.94 -15.97
CA ASN A 866 25.63 35.27 -16.10
C ASN A 866 24.88 35.68 -14.83
N ARG A 867 24.05 34.78 -14.29
CA ARG A 867 23.34 35.00 -13.02
C ARG A 867 24.28 35.17 -11.84
N ALA A 868 25.30 34.33 -11.73
CA ALA A 868 26.31 34.47 -10.68
C ALA A 868 26.98 35.85 -10.75
N ASN A 869 27.40 36.30 -11.94
CA ASN A 869 28.00 37.61 -12.13
C ASN A 869 27.06 38.77 -11.77
N GLN A 870 25.78 38.68 -12.13
CA GLN A 870 24.77 39.69 -11.82
C GLN A 870 24.46 39.74 -10.32
N LEU A 871 24.36 38.58 -9.67
CA LEU A 871 24.16 38.47 -8.24
C LEU A 871 25.35 39.06 -7.46
N ILE A 872 26.59 38.74 -7.85
CA ILE A 872 27.81 39.31 -7.24
C ILE A 872 27.76 40.84 -7.31
N LYS A 873 27.53 41.42 -8.50
CA LYS A 873 27.48 42.88 -8.69
C LYS A 873 26.42 43.53 -7.81
N THR A 874 25.26 42.92 -7.69
CA THR A 874 24.15 43.48 -6.91
C THR A 874 24.37 43.35 -5.41
N LEU A 875 24.87 42.21 -4.93
CA LEU A 875 25.20 42.02 -3.52
C LEU A 875 26.28 43.02 -3.07
N GLN A 876 27.35 43.18 -3.86
CA GLN A 876 28.41 44.16 -3.61
C GLN A 876 27.87 45.60 -3.60
N SER A 877 27.05 45.96 -4.57
CA SER A 877 26.43 47.30 -4.61
C SER A 877 25.44 47.53 -3.46
N CYS A 878 24.93 46.46 -2.85
CA CYS A 878 24.05 46.48 -1.69
C CYS A 878 24.79 46.30 -0.35
N GLY A 879 26.12 46.39 -0.32
CA GLY A 879 26.89 46.37 0.94
C GLY A 879 27.10 44.98 1.54
N TRP A 880 27.08 43.94 0.71
CA TRP A 880 27.48 42.59 1.07
C TRP A 880 28.89 42.28 0.59
N ASP A 881 29.68 41.58 1.40
CA ASP A 881 30.97 41.05 1.00
C ASP A 881 30.79 39.62 0.45
N VAL A 882 30.96 39.46 -0.86
CA VAL A 882 30.66 38.21 -1.57
C VAL A 882 31.89 37.31 -1.65
N ALA A 883 31.72 36.04 -1.30
CA ALA A 883 32.66 34.96 -1.60
C ALA A 883 32.32 34.39 -2.98
N SER A 884 32.97 34.89 -4.03
CA SER A 884 32.69 34.48 -5.40
C SER A 884 33.32 33.12 -5.74
N GLY A 885 32.49 32.09 -5.90
CA GLY A 885 32.88 30.80 -6.45
C GLY A 885 32.91 30.76 -7.98
N CYS A 886 33.47 29.69 -8.55
CA CYS A 886 33.66 29.47 -9.98
C CYS A 886 32.65 28.47 -10.59
N ALA A 887 31.75 27.92 -9.76
CA ALA A 887 30.87 26.82 -10.12
C ALA A 887 29.64 26.69 -9.22
N GLY A 888 28.69 25.84 -9.63
CA GLY A 888 27.55 25.42 -8.83
C GLY A 888 26.34 26.35 -8.96
N ILE A 889 25.45 26.30 -7.96
CA ILE A 889 24.13 26.95 -8.00
C ILE A 889 23.89 27.92 -6.83
N SER A 890 24.92 28.16 -6.02
CA SER A 890 24.86 29.07 -4.88
C SER A 890 26.21 29.69 -4.56
N MET A 891 26.18 30.80 -3.83
CA MET A 891 27.37 31.50 -3.32
C MET A 891 27.12 31.99 -1.89
N LEU A 892 28.20 32.41 -1.21
CA LEU A 892 28.13 32.98 0.12
C LEU A 892 28.35 34.49 0.10
N ALA A 893 27.65 35.21 0.96
CA ALA A 893 27.90 36.63 1.17
C ALA A 893 27.69 37.03 2.63
N LYS A 894 28.55 37.93 3.12
CA LYS A 894 28.50 38.49 4.47
C LYS A 894 27.78 39.84 4.45
N PRO A 895 26.79 40.08 5.34
CA PRO A 895 25.99 41.31 5.34
C PRO A 895 26.70 42.48 6.03
N THR A 896 27.94 42.77 5.65
CA THR A 896 28.84 43.66 6.39
C THR A 896 28.26 45.06 6.63
N ALA A 897 27.55 45.65 5.67
CA ALA A 897 26.94 46.97 5.84
C ALA A 897 25.71 46.99 6.76
N TYR A 898 25.10 45.83 7.03
CA TYR A 898 23.86 45.69 7.79
C TYR A 898 24.08 45.34 9.26
N ILE A 899 25.19 44.67 9.60
CA ILE A 899 25.45 44.20 10.96
C ILE A 899 25.43 45.39 11.94
N GLY A 900 24.63 45.26 13.01
CA GLY A 900 24.44 46.25 14.05
C GLY A 900 23.44 47.37 13.72
N LYS A 901 22.90 47.42 12.49
CA LYS A 901 21.88 48.43 12.10
C LYS A 901 20.52 48.08 12.72
N PRO A 902 19.78 49.06 13.29
CA PRO A 902 18.43 48.83 13.74
C PRO A 902 17.49 48.65 12.54
N PHE A 903 16.55 47.71 12.63
CA PHE A 903 15.54 47.47 11.61
C PHE A 903 14.20 47.10 12.24
N LYS A 904 13.11 47.57 11.62
CA LYS A 904 11.74 47.29 12.04
C LYS A 904 10.87 46.95 10.83
N ALA A 905 10.23 45.79 10.88
CA ALA A 905 9.22 45.32 9.93
C ALA A 905 8.11 44.59 10.71
N ASP A 906 7.02 44.21 10.04
CA ASP A 906 5.90 43.56 10.71
C ASP A 906 6.33 42.27 11.43
N GLY A 907 6.19 42.25 12.76
CA GLY A 907 6.66 41.18 13.64
C GLY A 907 8.18 40.94 13.69
N PHE A 908 9.01 41.92 13.30
CA PHE A 908 10.46 41.93 13.52
C PHE A 908 10.95 43.29 14.02
N GLU A 909 11.60 43.33 15.17
CA GLU A 909 12.22 44.55 15.71
C GLU A 909 13.54 44.18 16.41
N GLY A 910 14.65 44.77 15.95
CA GLY A 910 15.95 44.48 16.53
C GLY A 910 17.12 45.06 15.74
N LYS A 911 18.34 44.81 16.23
CA LYS A 911 19.56 45.07 15.47
C LYS A 911 19.88 43.87 14.57
N LEU A 912 20.21 44.14 13.33
CA LEU A 912 20.55 43.11 12.36
C LEU A 912 21.88 42.44 12.72
N ASP A 913 21.90 41.11 12.62
CA ASP A 913 23.10 40.28 12.70
C ASP A 913 23.05 39.22 11.61
N ALA A 914 24.11 38.43 11.48
CA ALA A 914 24.20 37.43 10.42
C ALA A 914 23.26 36.21 10.57
N SER A 915 22.57 36.09 11.70
CA SER A 915 21.59 35.03 11.96
C SER A 915 20.17 35.51 11.67
N ASN A 916 19.83 36.73 12.09
CA ASN A 916 18.48 37.27 12.03
C ASN A 916 18.17 38.01 10.73
N ILE A 917 19.18 38.40 9.95
CA ILE A 917 19.00 39.15 8.70
C ILE A 917 18.16 38.39 7.66
N ARG A 918 18.21 37.05 7.69
CA ARG A 918 17.33 36.20 6.88
C ARG A 918 15.86 36.52 7.11
N GLU A 919 15.45 36.61 8.37
CA GLU A 919 14.06 36.88 8.75
C GLU A 919 13.69 38.33 8.38
N ALA A 920 14.60 39.27 8.62
CA ALA A 920 14.40 40.67 8.25
C ALA A 920 14.15 40.86 6.75
N ILE A 921 14.96 40.22 5.89
CA ILE A 921 14.81 40.29 4.42
C ILE A 921 13.50 39.64 3.98
N LEU A 922 13.18 38.47 4.52
CA LEU A 922 11.96 37.73 4.19
C LEU A 922 10.71 38.54 4.51
N ARG A 923 10.64 39.13 5.71
CA ARG A 923 9.48 39.93 6.11
C ARG A 923 9.38 41.26 5.37
N ALA A 924 10.51 41.86 5.02
CA ALA A 924 10.54 43.16 4.36
C ALA A 924 10.25 43.07 2.85
N THR A 925 10.70 42.01 2.19
CA THR A 925 10.71 41.92 0.72
C THR A 925 10.12 40.63 0.17
N GLY A 926 9.87 39.62 1.00
CA GLY A 926 9.44 38.29 0.57
C GLY A 926 10.58 37.36 0.14
N LEU A 927 11.84 37.84 0.13
CA LEU A 927 12.99 37.03 -0.27
C LEU A 927 13.50 36.14 0.88
N CYS A 928 13.49 34.83 0.67
CA CYS A 928 14.07 33.88 1.62
C CYS A 928 15.51 33.51 1.21
N ILE A 929 16.44 33.62 2.15
CA ILE A 929 17.84 33.18 2.01
C ILE A 929 18.19 32.18 3.12
N ASN A 930 19.37 31.55 3.04
CA ASN A 930 19.89 30.72 4.13
C ASN A 930 20.83 31.56 5.04
N SER A 931 20.61 31.51 6.35
CA SER A 931 21.40 32.23 7.36
C SER A 931 22.73 31.55 7.67
N SER A 932 23.60 32.26 8.40
CA SER A 932 24.86 31.71 8.96
C SER A 932 24.66 30.47 9.85
N SER A 933 23.51 30.36 10.54
CA SER A 933 23.16 29.16 11.31
C SER A 933 22.90 27.94 10.43
N TRP A 934 22.42 28.14 9.20
CA TRP A 934 22.17 27.05 8.25
C TRP A 934 23.48 26.62 7.56
N THR A 935 24.31 27.59 7.14
CA THR A 935 25.59 27.30 6.49
C THR A 935 26.61 26.74 7.48
N GLY A 936 26.47 27.06 8.77
CA GLY A 936 27.47 26.76 9.79
C GLY A 936 28.73 27.63 9.69
N ILE A 937 28.81 28.54 8.70
CA ILE A 937 29.92 29.47 8.54
C ILE A 937 29.56 30.77 9.26
N PRO A 938 30.31 31.17 10.30
CA PRO A 938 30.05 32.41 11.02
C PRO A 938 29.98 33.60 10.08
N ASP A 939 28.93 34.40 10.22
CA ASP A 939 28.65 35.62 9.45
C ASP A 939 28.23 35.48 7.98
N TYR A 940 28.27 34.30 7.36
CA TYR A 940 27.97 34.14 5.94
C TYR A 940 26.57 33.57 5.68
N CYS A 941 25.79 34.28 4.87
CA CYS A 941 24.52 33.78 4.34
C CYS A 941 24.74 33.13 2.97
N ARG A 942 23.92 32.14 2.62
CA ARG A 942 23.93 31.50 1.29
C ARG A 942 22.80 32.04 0.42
N PHE A 943 23.15 32.35 -0.82
CA PHE A 943 22.24 32.74 -1.88
C PHE A 943 22.27 31.70 -2.98
N SER A 944 21.11 31.12 -3.34
CA SER A 944 20.98 30.26 -4.52
C SER A 944 20.51 31.09 -5.72
N PHE A 945 21.09 30.81 -6.89
CA PHE A 945 20.80 31.55 -8.13
C PHE A 945 20.35 30.65 -9.30
N ALA A 946 20.10 29.36 -9.04
CA ALA A 946 19.45 28.45 -9.99
C ALA A 946 17.92 28.61 -9.93
N LEU A 947 17.44 29.80 -10.32
CA LEU A 947 16.01 30.16 -10.32
C LEU A 947 15.47 30.25 -11.76
N GLU A 948 14.15 30.34 -11.94
CA GLU A 948 13.61 30.79 -13.22
C GLU A 948 14.01 32.26 -13.48
N SER A 949 14.21 32.67 -14.74
CA SER A 949 14.73 34.01 -15.05
C SER A 949 13.89 35.15 -14.46
N GLY A 950 12.55 35.04 -14.48
CA GLY A 950 11.67 36.04 -13.86
C GLY A 950 11.79 36.10 -12.34
N GLU A 951 11.94 34.95 -11.69
CA GLU A 951 12.15 34.83 -10.25
C GLU A 951 13.52 35.34 -9.82
N PHE A 952 14.55 35.09 -10.63
CA PHE A 952 15.90 35.62 -10.40
C PHE A 952 15.90 37.15 -10.41
N GLU A 953 15.32 37.78 -11.44
CA GLU A 953 15.21 39.24 -11.50
C GLU A 953 14.39 39.83 -10.33
N ARG A 954 13.30 39.15 -9.94
CA ARG A 954 12.53 39.54 -8.74
C ARG A 954 13.37 39.47 -7.47
N ALA A 955 14.19 38.43 -7.31
CA ALA A 955 15.10 38.29 -6.17
C ALA A 955 16.14 39.42 -6.15
N MET A 956 16.69 39.82 -7.30
CA MET A 956 17.61 40.96 -7.42
C MET A 956 16.95 42.28 -6.98
N GLY A 957 15.69 42.49 -7.38
CA GLY A 957 14.87 43.62 -6.94
C GLY A 957 14.64 43.63 -5.42
N CYS A 958 14.38 42.46 -4.82
CA CYS A 958 14.21 42.32 -3.37
C CYS A 958 15.48 42.67 -2.60
N ILE A 959 16.65 42.21 -3.05
CA ILE A 959 17.95 42.56 -2.44
C ILE A 959 18.16 44.08 -2.46
N THR A 960 17.91 44.71 -3.61
CA THR A 960 18.05 46.16 -3.79
C THR A 960 17.07 46.94 -2.91
N ARG A 961 15.81 46.53 -2.84
CA ARG A 961 14.80 47.15 -1.97
C ARG A 961 15.16 47.03 -0.49
N PHE A 962 15.70 45.89 -0.06
CA PHE A 962 16.13 45.73 1.32
C PHE A 962 17.27 46.69 1.71
N LYS A 963 18.21 46.92 0.78
CA LYS A 963 19.26 47.96 0.95
C LYS A 963 18.63 49.33 1.20
N GLU A 964 17.63 49.73 0.42
CA GLU A 964 16.95 51.03 0.57
C GLU A 964 16.27 51.16 1.94
N LEU A 965 15.58 50.11 2.39
CA LEU A 965 14.87 50.10 3.68
C LEU A 965 15.82 50.22 4.88
N VAL A 966 17.03 49.66 4.82
CA VAL A 966 17.96 49.64 5.96
C VAL A 966 19.04 50.73 5.88
N LEU A 967 19.58 50.98 4.68
CA LEU A 967 20.76 51.84 4.47
C LEU A 967 20.41 53.16 3.76
N GLY A 968 19.22 53.28 3.14
CA GLY A 968 18.80 54.45 2.35
C GLY A 968 18.24 55.63 3.15
N GLY A 969 18.61 55.78 4.43
CA GLY A 969 17.97 56.72 5.37
C GLY A 969 17.91 58.18 4.89
N ASN A 970 16.73 58.60 4.43
CA ASN A 970 16.09 59.89 4.71
C ASN A 970 14.64 59.94 4.16
N ALA A 971 13.65 59.69 5.03
CA ALA A 971 12.42 60.50 5.18
C ALA A 971 11.43 59.83 6.14
N GLN A 972 11.28 60.42 7.32
CA GLN A 972 9.99 60.42 8.02
C GLN A 972 8.93 60.99 7.05
N THR A 973 7.97 60.19 6.59
CA THR A 973 6.53 60.54 6.48
C THR A 973 5.73 59.44 5.78
N GLN A 974 4.49 59.26 6.25
CA GLN A 974 3.37 58.51 5.66
C GLN A 974 3.32 56.98 5.81
N MET A 975 2.88 56.55 7.00
CA MET A 975 1.74 55.63 7.08
C MET A 975 0.77 56.16 8.15
N ASN A 976 -0.06 57.12 7.73
CA ASN A 976 -1.40 57.36 8.27
C ASN A 976 -2.31 57.37 7.04
N GLY A 977 -3.19 56.39 6.90
CA GLY A 977 -4.23 56.38 5.86
C GLY A 977 -4.67 54.98 5.43
N ASN A 978 -5.71 54.50 6.11
CA ASN A 978 -6.68 53.43 5.78
C ASN A 978 -6.18 52.03 5.40
#